data_AF-A0A8J5XK48-F1
#
_entry.id   AF-A0A8J5XK48-F1
#
_cell.length_a   1.000
_cell.length_b   1.000
_cell.length_c   1.000
_cell.angle_alpha   90.00
_cell.angle_beta   90.00
_cell.angle_gamma   90.00
#
_symmetry.space_group_name_H-M   'P 1'
#
loop_
_entity.id
_entity.type
_entity.pdbx_description
1 polymer ?
#
loop_
_entity_poly.entity_id
_entity_poly.type
_entity_poly.pdbx_seq_one_letter_code
_entity_poly.pdbx_strand_id
1 'polypeptide(L)'
;MPTAHTPGETLKAVSGSQRRALKREGGKEVAKVAAATPPAPSQLEQIGACFRWQVWPWWVSLLAAIYLLTKQHLLYESPCAVLATASPVTRGEISRAYRSISMCTHPDRLVGSPENQARGALLFKRVTAARDALLERVRANAVELEAAGLGGADGPQPAASCMSSELEVYLYRLVGEIAGELGSLRAAEVAAAARSFVVALVTFEAGITHTISTCLLLLMLYRMLAAIAGALTSAPPALLLARACSSALLGPVPTVCRLLLAPLLRIAVFAQRLARGEADEAAASAPGAEGERAPPPPPPPVGAAAAMPAERAGLPRNARRRAGGERRVGAAEVERREQEALLGRGANAQPEGAQDEAISDQLAEGGLSAMPSALHDIIRQRGPGGMISASTARIKAAEIVQFDMLLALTKPIFPLLTLLATGQAYNGLVFVLITTKLLRKVPFLGLEGLHLACALCGLLHTILGVSAGAISSHQRGLLHLEWHWSFKDVAMIAHVALTGATYASLSRLGNEPLLVASFASGVAARILLLEQLPPSWLPDLNPRLAHVHVQFARIDDVGVRSRGGVGSCAGGLFRWVAGERHGSLLALVTKGVLLLLPLLAAAQWLARSERNARRLHRRGARRRCGGSLALALLALGQAGLLLSFDLNSINGPLPNLWIACLLGALFESLLSTYNVLGRMRSFLGWILYVLL
;
A
#
# COMPACT_ATOMS: atom_id res chain seq x y z
N MET A 1 23.80 41.59 71.92
CA MET A 1 23.03 40.42 71.44
C MET A 1 22.18 40.85 70.26
N PRO A 2 22.05 40.02 69.21
CA PRO A 2 22.81 40.19 67.97
C PRO A 2 22.14 41.06 66.91
N THR A 3 23.02 41.67 66.11
CA THR A 3 22.81 42.66 65.05
C THR A 3 22.44 42.03 63.70
N ALA A 4 21.58 42.73 62.98
CA ALA A 4 21.15 42.44 61.62
C ALA A 4 22.30 42.55 60.60
N HIS A 5 22.39 41.56 59.72
CA HIS A 5 23.21 41.62 58.50
C HIS A 5 22.30 41.64 57.27
N THR A 6 22.23 42.79 56.62
CA THR A 6 21.79 42.94 55.22
C THR A 6 22.95 42.56 54.29
N PRO A 7 22.75 41.66 53.29
CA PRO A 7 23.72 41.49 52.23
C PRO A 7 23.46 42.53 51.15
N GLY A 8 24.36 43.52 51.11
CA GLY A 8 24.50 44.48 50.03
C GLY A 8 25.16 43.88 48.79
N GLU A 9 24.88 44.54 47.68
CA GLU A 9 25.30 44.29 46.30
C GLU A 9 26.79 43.96 46.11
N THR A 10 27.08 42.97 45.25
CA THR A 10 28.23 43.01 44.33
C THR A 10 27.92 42.19 43.07
N LEU A 11 27.03 42.70 42.22
CA LEU A 11 26.91 42.23 40.83
C LEU A 11 28.06 42.82 40.02
N LYS A 12 29.23 42.16 40.08
CA LYS A 12 30.31 42.41 39.11
C LYS A 12 29.79 42.10 37.71
N ALA A 13 29.96 43.05 36.81
CA ALA A 13 29.66 42.91 35.39
C ALA A 13 30.47 41.74 34.80
N VAL A 14 29.84 40.58 34.69
CA VAL A 14 30.38 39.41 33.98
C VAL A 14 30.47 39.78 32.51
N SER A 15 31.69 39.82 31.97
CA SER A 15 31.92 40.16 30.57
C SER A 15 31.19 39.16 29.66
N GLY A 16 30.77 39.63 28.48
CA GLY A 16 30.02 38.83 27.51
C GLY A 16 30.72 37.54 27.06
N SER A 17 32.04 37.39 27.30
CA SER A 17 32.78 36.16 27.01
C SER A 17 32.54 35.07 28.06
N GLN A 18 32.46 35.41 29.35
CA GLN A 18 32.19 34.44 30.42
C GLN A 18 30.74 33.91 30.38
N ARG A 19 29.76 34.75 30.00
CA ARG A 19 28.38 34.27 29.75
C ARG A 19 28.32 33.28 28.57
N ARG A 20 29.17 33.43 27.55
CA ARG A 20 29.23 32.48 26.42
C ARG A 20 29.92 31.17 26.78
N ALA A 21 30.93 31.21 27.66
CA ALA A 21 31.59 30.01 28.18
C ALA A 21 30.66 29.20 29.09
N LEU A 22 29.99 29.83 30.06
CA LEU A 22 29.00 29.18 30.94
C LEU A 22 27.80 28.60 30.17
N LYS A 23 27.36 29.25 29.08
CA LYS A 23 26.30 28.73 28.21
C LYS A 23 26.77 27.53 27.36
N ARG A 24 28.07 27.45 27.03
CA ARG A 24 28.67 26.31 26.33
C ARG A 24 28.92 25.12 27.26
N GLU A 25 29.34 25.36 28.50
CA GLU A 25 29.58 24.29 29.48
C GLU A 25 28.27 23.76 30.09
N GLY A 26 27.34 24.63 30.46
CA GLY A 26 25.99 24.22 30.87
C GLY A 26 25.22 23.51 29.76
N GLY A 27 25.44 23.88 28.49
CA GLY A 27 24.88 23.15 27.34
C GLY A 27 25.45 21.74 27.15
N LYS A 28 26.73 21.52 27.51
CA LYS A 28 27.35 20.19 27.45
C LYS A 28 26.88 19.28 28.59
N GLU A 29 26.72 19.78 29.81
CA GLU A 29 26.18 18.97 30.91
C GLU A 29 24.68 18.69 30.75
N VAL A 30 23.88 19.66 30.31
CA VAL A 30 22.45 19.43 30.00
C VAL A 30 22.29 18.44 28.84
N ALA A 31 23.18 18.46 27.84
CA ALA A 31 23.20 17.44 26.78
C ALA A 31 23.63 16.06 27.29
N LYS A 32 24.54 15.98 28.28
CA LYS A 32 24.99 14.72 28.89
C LYS A 32 23.93 14.10 29.80
N VAL A 33 23.13 14.92 30.50
CA VAL A 33 21.99 14.48 31.32
C VAL A 33 20.76 14.15 30.46
N ALA A 34 20.50 14.90 29.39
CA ALA A 34 19.45 14.58 28.41
C ALA A 34 19.76 13.29 27.62
N ALA A 35 21.04 12.95 27.42
CA ALA A 35 21.46 11.68 26.82
C ALA A 35 21.25 10.46 27.72
N ALA A 36 21.08 10.65 29.04
CA ALA A 36 20.93 9.55 30.01
C ALA A 36 19.46 9.18 30.27
N THR A 37 18.50 9.99 29.81
CA THR A 37 17.07 9.65 29.96
C THR A 37 16.59 8.99 28.68
N PRO A 38 16.17 7.71 28.69
CA PRO A 38 15.64 7.07 27.50
C PRO A 38 14.44 7.89 26.99
N PRO A 39 14.31 8.11 25.66
CA PRO A 39 13.17 8.83 25.12
C PRO A 39 11.88 8.15 25.58
N ALA A 40 10.89 8.95 26.00
CA ALA A 40 9.60 8.42 26.41
C ALA A 40 9.09 7.46 25.32
N PRO A 41 8.65 6.24 25.69
CA PRO A 41 8.22 5.24 24.73
C PRO A 41 7.13 5.86 23.86
N SER A 42 7.26 5.68 22.55
CA SER A 42 6.26 6.14 21.58
C SER A 42 4.87 5.63 21.99
N GLN A 43 3.80 6.33 21.63
CA GLN A 43 2.43 5.87 21.94
C GLN A 43 2.17 4.43 21.46
N LEU A 44 2.84 3.99 20.39
CA LEU A 44 2.84 2.61 19.89
C LEU A 44 3.59 1.63 20.80
N GLU A 45 4.73 2.03 21.38
CA GLU A 45 5.46 1.22 22.37
C GLU A 45 4.69 1.12 23.70
N GLN A 46 3.95 2.15 24.08
CA GLN A 46 3.05 2.09 25.25
C GLN A 46 1.90 1.09 25.02
N ILE A 47 1.29 1.11 23.83
CA ILE A 47 0.31 0.10 23.42
C ILE A 47 0.95 -1.30 23.38
N GLY A 48 2.19 -1.42 22.88
CA GLY A 48 2.95 -2.67 22.85
C GLY A 48 3.29 -3.19 24.26
N ALA A 49 3.59 -2.30 25.20
CA ALA A 49 3.94 -2.62 26.58
C ALA A 49 2.78 -3.18 27.39
N CYS A 50 1.53 -2.86 27.04
CA CYS A 50 0.33 -3.49 27.63
C CYS A 50 0.24 -5.00 27.33
N PHE A 51 0.94 -5.49 26.29
CA PHE A 51 0.95 -6.88 25.88
C PHE A 51 2.39 -7.42 25.93
N ARG A 52 2.96 -7.58 27.14
CA ARG A 52 4.31 -8.12 27.41
C ARG A 52 4.55 -9.57 26.92
N TRP A 53 3.55 -10.19 26.30
CA TRP A 53 3.67 -11.54 25.75
C TRP A 53 4.41 -11.51 24.41
N GLN A 54 5.08 -12.61 24.10
CA GLN A 54 5.86 -12.73 22.86
C GLN A 54 4.91 -12.74 21.67
N VAL A 55 4.73 -11.59 21.04
CA VAL A 55 3.90 -11.42 19.84
C VAL A 55 4.59 -12.06 18.64
N TRP A 56 3.83 -12.48 17.64
CA TRP A 56 4.42 -12.88 16.38
C TRP A 56 5.29 -11.78 15.78
N PRO A 57 6.41 -12.14 15.14
CA PRO A 57 7.12 -11.21 14.27
C PRO A 57 6.15 -10.61 13.24
N TRP A 58 6.31 -9.32 12.95
CA TRP A 58 5.40 -8.62 12.03
C TRP A 58 5.30 -9.29 10.66
N TRP A 59 6.39 -9.90 10.18
CA TRP A 59 6.42 -10.60 8.90
C TRP A 59 5.61 -11.89 8.92
N VAL A 60 5.58 -12.61 10.05
CA VAL A 60 4.68 -13.76 10.25
C VAL A 60 3.23 -13.27 10.22
N SER A 61 2.95 -12.15 10.88
CA SER A 61 1.62 -11.54 10.85
C SER A 61 1.21 -11.11 9.43
N LEU A 62 2.13 -10.60 8.62
CA LEU A 62 1.89 -10.26 7.22
C LEU A 62 1.62 -11.51 6.36
N LEU A 63 2.40 -12.58 6.53
CA LEU A 63 2.17 -13.84 5.82
C LEU A 63 0.83 -14.47 6.22
N ALA A 64 0.49 -14.44 7.52
CA ALA A 64 -0.81 -14.87 8.01
C ALA A 64 -1.94 -14.00 7.42
N ALA A 65 -1.74 -12.68 7.30
CA ALA A 65 -2.70 -11.79 6.65
C ALA A 65 -2.90 -12.16 5.17
N ILE A 66 -1.81 -12.38 4.43
CA ILE A 66 -1.88 -12.83 3.02
C ILE A 66 -2.64 -14.15 2.92
N TYR A 67 -2.29 -15.14 3.75
CA TYR A 67 -2.99 -16.43 3.80
C TYR A 67 -4.48 -16.26 4.08
N LEU A 68 -4.85 -15.46 5.09
CA LEU A 68 -6.25 -15.24 5.45
C LEU A 68 -7.02 -14.51 4.34
N LEU A 69 -6.43 -13.52 3.69
CA LEU A 69 -7.03 -12.83 2.55
C LEU A 69 -7.16 -13.74 1.31
N THR A 70 -6.18 -14.60 1.05
CA THR A 70 -6.26 -15.61 -0.01
C THR A 70 -7.32 -16.66 0.31
N LYS A 71 -7.37 -17.13 1.56
CA LYS A 71 -8.38 -18.09 2.00
C LYS A 71 -9.77 -17.47 1.87
N GLN A 72 -9.93 -16.23 2.32
CA GLN A 72 -11.15 -15.46 2.11
C GLN A 72 -11.53 -15.43 0.62
N HIS A 73 -10.59 -15.11 -0.26
CA HIS A 73 -10.82 -15.13 -1.71
C HIS A 73 -11.39 -16.44 -2.21
N LEU A 74 -10.72 -17.55 -1.88
CA LEU A 74 -11.15 -18.88 -2.30
C LEU A 74 -12.49 -19.28 -1.69
N LEU A 75 -12.77 -18.85 -0.46
CA LEU A 75 -14.02 -19.16 0.22
C LEU A 75 -15.20 -18.38 -0.37
N TYR A 76 -15.08 -17.07 -0.59
CA TYR A 76 -16.15 -16.23 -1.14
C TYR A 76 -16.53 -16.59 -2.59
N GLU A 77 -15.56 -17.08 -3.38
CA GLU A 77 -15.81 -17.54 -4.76
C GLU A 77 -16.14 -19.04 -4.84
N SER A 78 -16.13 -19.77 -3.71
CA SER A 78 -16.47 -21.20 -3.71
C SER A 78 -17.96 -21.43 -4.03
N PRO A 79 -18.30 -22.48 -4.81
CA PRO A 79 -19.70 -22.81 -5.10
C PRO A 79 -20.54 -23.10 -3.85
N CYS A 80 -19.96 -23.69 -2.81
CA CYS A 80 -20.70 -23.90 -1.54
C CYS A 80 -20.97 -22.62 -0.77
N ALA A 81 -20.07 -21.62 -0.79
CA ALA A 81 -20.36 -20.35 -0.13
C ALA A 81 -21.49 -19.60 -0.86
N VAL A 82 -21.52 -19.69 -2.20
CA VAL A 82 -22.63 -19.16 -3.02
C VAL A 82 -23.95 -19.85 -2.65
N LEU A 83 -23.94 -21.16 -2.44
CA LEU A 83 -25.14 -21.93 -2.06
C LEU A 83 -25.41 -22.02 -0.54
N ALA A 84 -24.52 -21.48 0.29
CA ALA A 84 -24.47 -21.67 1.75
C ALA A 84 -24.67 -23.13 2.22
N THR A 85 -24.05 -24.08 1.54
CA THR A 85 -24.09 -25.51 1.92
C THR A 85 -22.80 -25.94 2.58
N ALA A 86 -22.88 -26.58 3.74
CA ALA A 86 -21.69 -27.15 4.39
C ALA A 86 -21.05 -28.23 3.50
N SER A 87 -19.72 -28.34 3.57
CA SER A 87 -18.96 -29.36 2.86
C SER A 87 -18.75 -30.59 3.77
N PRO A 88 -18.77 -31.83 3.26
CA PRO A 88 -19.11 -32.23 1.89
C PRO A 88 -20.61 -32.11 1.59
N VAL A 89 -20.97 -31.92 0.32
CA VAL A 89 -22.36 -31.66 -0.10
C VAL A 89 -22.87 -32.71 -1.07
N THR A 90 -24.07 -33.23 -0.81
CA THR A 90 -24.76 -34.22 -1.65
C THR A 90 -25.64 -33.57 -2.72
N ARG A 91 -26.02 -34.33 -3.76
CA ARG A 91 -26.96 -33.88 -4.80
C ARG A 91 -28.30 -33.36 -4.23
N GLY A 92 -28.81 -34.01 -3.20
CA GLY A 92 -30.06 -33.62 -2.53
C GLY A 92 -29.95 -32.27 -1.83
N GLU A 93 -28.84 -32.03 -1.13
CA GLU A 93 -28.55 -30.74 -0.48
C GLU A 93 -28.36 -29.61 -1.48
N ILE A 94 -27.60 -29.84 -2.56
CA ILE A 94 -27.45 -28.86 -3.65
C ILE A 94 -28.82 -28.45 -4.20
N SER A 95 -29.71 -29.42 -4.44
CA SER A 95 -31.04 -29.18 -4.98
C SER A 95 -31.93 -28.39 -4.01
N ARG A 96 -31.87 -28.70 -2.71
CA ARG A 96 -32.60 -27.97 -1.66
C ARG A 96 -32.12 -26.53 -1.53
N ALA A 97 -30.80 -26.32 -1.46
CA ALA A 97 -30.19 -25.01 -1.35
C ALA A 97 -30.48 -24.13 -2.58
N TYR A 98 -30.33 -24.68 -3.78
CA TYR A 98 -30.65 -24.00 -5.02
C TYR A 98 -32.11 -23.53 -5.07
N ARG A 99 -33.07 -24.41 -4.71
CA ARG A 99 -34.49 -24.05 -4.65
C ARG A 99 -34.74 -22.92 -3.67
N SER A 100 -34.15 -22.98 -2.48
CA SER A 100 -34.29 -21.93 -1.45
C SER A 100 -33.80 -20.58 -1.97
N ILE A 101 -32.57 -20.51 -2.49
CA ILE A 101 -31.96 -19.27 -2.99
C ILE A 101 -32.69 -18.73 -4.23
N SER A 102 -33.20 -19.63 -5.09
CA SER A 102 -33.98 -19.23 -6.27
C SER A 102 -35.23 -18.43 -5.91
N MET A 103 -35.79 -18.60 -4.71
CA MET A 103 -36.98 -17.86 -4.27
C MET A 103 -36.76 -16.33 -4.23
N CYS A 104 -35.54 -15.87 -3.93
CA CYS A 104 -35.22 -14.43 -3.84
C CYS A 104 -34.22 -13.93 -4.88
N THR A 105 -33.87 -14.76 -5.86
CA THR A 105 -32.96 -14.39 -6.95
C THR A 105 -33.63 -14.54 -8.32
N HIS A 106 -34.63 -15.43 -8.46
CA HIS A 106 -35.28 -15.63 -9.76
C HIS A 106 -36.00 -14.36 -10.25
N PRO A 107 -35.70 -13.86 -11.46
CA PRO A 107 -36.24 -12.59 -11.94
C PRO A 107 -37.78 -12.56 -11.93
N ASP A 108 -38.44 -13.65 -12.37
CA ASP A 108 -39.91 -13.74 -12.42
C ASP A 108 -40.60 -13.66 -11.04
N ARG A 109 -39.87 -13.96 -9.95
CA ARG A 109 -40.40 -13.88 -8.58
C ARG A 109 -40.18 -12.51 -7.96
N LEU A 110 -39.29 -11.71 -8.54
CA LEU A 110 -39.02 -10.34 -8.12
C LEU A 110 -40.03 -9.42 -8.82
N VAL A 111 -41.27 -9.46 -8.35
CA VAL A 111 -42.32 -8.54 -8.79
C VAL A 111 -41.98 -7.15 -8.25
N GLY A 112 -41.80 -6.16 -9.12
CA GLY A 112 -41.46 -4.78 -8.72
C GLY A 112 -40.50 -4.07 -9.67
N SER A 113 -39.56 -3.31 -9.10
CA SER A 113 -38.61 -2.47 -9.85
C SER A 113 -37.79 -3.28 -10.88
N PRO A 114 -37.65 -2.80 -12.14
CA PRO A 114 -36.83 -3.45 -13.16
C PRO A 114 -35.36 -3.62 -12.73
N GLU A 115 -34.86 -2.74 -11.86
CA GLU A 115 -33.53 -2.84 -11.28
C GLU A 115 -33.36 -4.10 -10.42
N ASN A 116 -34.39 -4.46 -9.64
CA ASN A 116 -34.37 -5.66 -8.81
C ASN A 116 -34.42 -6.93 -9.66
N GLN A 117 -35.16 -6.91 -10.77
CA GLN A 117 -35.21 -8.03 -11.71
C GLN A 117 -33.85 -8.23 -12.40
N ALA A 118 -33.22 -7.15 -12.87
CA ALA A 118 -31.88 -7.21 -13.48
C ALA A 118 -30.84 -7.74 -12.47
N ARG A 119 -30.83 -7.21 -11.24
CA ARG A 119 -29.98 -7.70 -10.14
C ARG A 119 -30.23 -9.17 -9.84
N GLY A 120 -31.50 -9.57 -9.76
CA GLY A 120 -31.91 -10.95 -9.54
C GLY A 120 -31.39 -11.88 -10.62
N ALA A 121 -31.54 -11.51 -11.90
CA ALA A 121 -31.04 -12.29 -13.03
C ALA A 121 -29.53 -12.57 -12.94
N LEU A 122 -28.72 -11.57 -12.60
CA LEU A 122 -27.27 -11.71 -12.44
C LEU A 122 -26.91 -12.63 -11.25
N LEU A 123 -27.57 -12.46 -10.10
CA LEU A 123 -27.37 -13.32 -8.93
C LEU A 123 -27.83 -14.75 -9.20
N PHE A 124 -28.97 -14.93 -9.87
CA PHE A 124 -29.51 -16.23 -10.24
C PHE A 124 -28.61 -16.98 -11.21
N LYS A 125 -28.00 -16.28 -12.18
CA LYS A 125 -26.96 -16.83 -13.06
C LYS A 125 -25.77 -17.35 -12.26
N ARG A 126 -25.28 -16.59 -11.28
CA ARG A 126 -24.17 -17.00 -10.40
C ARG A 126 -24.53 -18.22 -9.56
N VAL A 127 -25.73 -18.25 -8.99
CA VAL A 127 -26.27 -19.38 -8.20
C VAL A 127 -26.40 -20.64 -9.06
N THR A 128 -26.86 -20.48 -10.30
CA THR A 128 -26.99 -21.58 -11.26
C THR A 128 -25.63 -22.14 -11.66
N ALA A 129 -24.64 -21.28 -11.95
CA ALA A 129 -23.27 -21.70 -12.23
C ALA A 129 -22.65 -22.47 -11.04
N ALA A 130 -22.86 -22.00 -9.81
CA ALA A 130 -22.39 -22.69 -8.61
C ALA A 130 -23.06 -24.07 -8.44
N ARG A 131 -24.36 -24.18 -8.67
CA ARG A 131 -25.10 -25.45 -8.67
C ARG A 131 -24.51 -26.42 -9.68
N ASP A 132 -24.31 -25.98 -10.92
CA ASP A 132 -23.86 -26.83 -12.01
C ASP A 132 -22.43 -27.33 -11.76
N ALA A 133 -21.54 -26.47 -11.28
CA ALA A 133 -20.17 -26.86 -10.88
C ALA A 133 -20.16 -27.91 -9.76
N LEU A 134 -21.05 -27.82 -8.77
CA LEU A 134 -21.15 -28.84 -7.72
C LEU A 134 -21.74 -30.14 -8.22
N LEU A 135 -22.78 -30.09 -9.06
CA LEU A 135 -23.36 -31.31 -9.63
C LEU A 135 -22.35 -32.04 -10.52
N GLU A 136 -21.51 -31.32 -11.26
CA GLU A 136 -20.41 -31.89 -12.01
C GLU A 136 -19.41 -32.60 -11.09
N ARG A 137 -18.97 -31.96 -10.00
CA ARG A 137 -18.08 -32.58 -8.99
C ARG A 137 -18.70 -33.81 -8.33
N VAL A 138 -19.99 -33.77 -7.99
CA VAL A 138 -20.70 -34.94 -7.43
C VAL A 138 -20.74 -36.09 -8.44
N ARG A 139 -20.96 -35.81 -9.72
CA ARG A 139 -20.93 -36.83 -10.78
C ARG A 139 -19.53 -37.43 -10.94
N ALA A 140 -18.49 -36.60 -10.95
CA ALA A 140 -17.10 -37.07 -11.03
C ALA A 140 -16.77 -38.00 -9.85
N ASN A 141 -17.13 -37.60 -8.62
CA ASN A 141 -16.91 -38.43 -7.43
C ASN A 141 -17.74 -39.72 -7.45
N ALA A 142 -18.94 -39.71 -8.06
CA ALA A 142 -19.74 -40.92 -8.25
C ALA A 142 -19.03 -41.92 -9.16
N VAL A 143 -18.44 -41.45 -10.27
CA VAL A 143 -17.66 -42.28 -11.19
C VAL A 143 -16.42 -42.85 -10.50
N GLU A 144 -15.74 -42.06 -9.67
CA GLU A 144 -14.59 -42.54 -8.89
C GLU A 144 -14.98 -43.62 -7.87
N LEU A 145 -16.11 -43.44 -7.17
CA LEU A 145 -16.65 -44.42 -6.23
C LEU A 145 -17.06 -45.72 -6.92
N GLU A 146 -17.68 -45.62 -8.11
CA GLU A 146 -18.04 -46.78 -8.92
C GLU A 146 -16.79 -47.54 -9.39
N ALA A 147 -15.77 -46.83 -9.88
CA ALA A 147 -14.48 -47.42 -10.28
C ALA A 147 -13.75 -48.10 -9.10
N ALA A 148 -13.94 -47.62 -7.88
CA ALA A 148 -13.40 -48.22 -6.66
C ALA A 148 -14.23 -49.41 -6.13
N GLY A 149 -15.35 -49.77 -6.77
CA GLY A 149 -16.25 -50.83 -6.31
C GLY A 149 -17.11 -50.44 -5.10
N LEU A 150 -17.20 -49.14 -4.78
CA LEU A 150 -17.94 -48.60 -3.64
C LEU A 150 -19.29 -47.96 -4.04
N GLY A 151 -19.68 -48.01 -5.31
CA GLY A 151 -20.87 -47.35 -5.87
C GLY A 151 -22.22 -48.06 -5.64
N GLY A 152 -22.31 -49.04 -4.74
CA GLY A 152 -23.53 -49.80 -4.47
C GLY A 152 -24.60 -49.02 -3.67
N ALA A 153 -25.81 -49.58 -3.55
CA ALA A 153 -26.92 -48.98 -2.79
C ALA A 153 -26.58 -48.75 -1.30
N ASP A 154 -25.72 -49.60 -0.73
CA ASP A 154 -25.23 -49.50 0.65
C ASP A 154 -23.90 -48.71 0.75
N GLY A 155 -23.38 -48.23 -0.38
CA GLY A 155 -22.14 -47.47 -0.46
C GLY A 155 -22.27 -46.03 0.01
N PRO A 156 -21.14 -45.33 0.28
CA PRO A 156 -21.16 -43.93 0.61
C PRO A 156 -21.77 -43.11 -0.54
N GLN A 157 -22.70 -42.21 -0.22
CA GLN A 157 -23.29 -41.34 -1.23
C GLN A 157 -22.24 -40.43 -1.86
N PRO A 158 -22.28 -40.20 -3.19
CA PRO A 158 -21.36 -39.29 -3.83
C PRO A 158 -21.60 -37.87 -3.32
N ALA A 159 -20.57 -37.28 -2.75
CA ALA A 159 -20.60 -35.93 -2.19
C ALA A 159 -19.42 -35.13 -2.72
N ALA A 160 -19.65 -33.85 -3.03
CA ALA A 160 -18.61 -32.94 -3.47
C ALA A 160 -17.99 -32.23 -2.26
N SER A 161 -16.67 -32.16 -2.21
CA SER A 161 -15.99 -31.25 -1.29
C SER A 161 -15.97 -29.84 -1.89
N CYS A 162 -16.32 -28.85 -1.06
CA CYS A 162 -16.25 -27.45 -1.40
C CYS A 162 -15.26 -26.66 -0.58
N MET A 163 -14.79 -27.24 0.53
CA MET A 163 -13.68 -26.64 1.26
C MET A 163 -12.54 -26.49 0.25
N SER A 164 -11.98 -25.28 0.15
CA SER A 164 -10.75 -25.04 -0.59
C SER A 164 -9.56 -25.65 0.18
N SER A 165 -9.69 -26.91 0.59
CA SER A 165 -8.55 -27.77 0.83
C SER A 165 -7.66 -27.77 -0.40
N GLU A 166 -8.11 -27.36 -1.59
CA GLU A 166 -7.21 -27.06 -2.71
C GLU A 166 -6.03 -26.18 -2.30
N LEU A 167 -6.20 -25.12 -1.48
CA LEU A 167 -5.06 -24.32 -1.01
C LEU A 167 -4.25 -25.06 0.06
N GLU A 168 -4.90 -25.69 1.04
CA GLU A 168 -4.18 -26.46 2.07
C GLU A 168 -3.40 -27.61 1.44
N VAL A 169 -4.03 -28.42 0.61
CA VAL A 169 -3.49 -29.53 -0.18
C VAL A 169 -2.43 -29.03 -1.13
N TYR A 170 -2.61 -27.89 -1.81
CA TYR A 170 -1.56 -27.31 -2.64
C TYR A 170 -0.36 -26.88 -1.80
N LEU A 171 -0.58 -26.24 -0.65
CA LEU A 171 0.51 -25.88 0.28
C LEU A 171 1.20 -27.13 0.85
N TYR A 172 0.44 -28.16 1.25
CA TYR A 172 0.99 -29.43 1.73
C TYR A 172 1.75 -30.17 0.62
N ARG A 173 1.23 -30.19 -0.61
CA ARG A 173 1.92 -30.75 -1.78
C ARG A 173 3.16 -29.96 -2.10
N LEU A 174 3.09 -28.64 -2.16
CA LEU A 174 4.24 -27.77 -2.40
C LEU A 174 5.30 -27.96 -1.32
N VAL A 175 4.93 -28.02 -0.05
CA VAL A 175 5.86 -28.30 1.06
C VAL A 175 6.42 -29.71 0.94
N GLY A 176 5.60 -30.70 0.60
CA GLY A 176 6.03 -32.09 0.40
C GLY A 176 6.96 -32.25 -0.81
N GLU A 177 6.70 -31.55 -1.90
CA GLU A 177 7.52 -31.47 -3.11
C GLU A 177 8.83 -30.76 -2.79
N ILE A 178 8.79 -29.58 -2.17
CA ILE A 178 9.99 -28.86 -1.75
C ILE A 178 10.83 -29.71 -0.79
N ALA A 179 10.22 -30.36 0.21
CA ALA A 179 10.92 -31.22 1.16
C ALA A 179 11.43 -32.51 0.51
N GLY A 180 10.67 -33.09 -0.42
CA GLY A 180 11.05 -34.25 -1.22
C GLY A 180 12.26 -33.93 -2.10
N GLU A 181 12.20 -32.84 -2.87
CA GLU A 181 13.30 -32.31 -3.67
C GLU A 181 14.51 -32.00 -2.77
N LEU A 182 14.34 -31.25 -1.68
CA LEU A 182 15.43 -30.97 -0.72
C LEU A 182 16.07 -32.25 -0.14
N GLY A 183 15.27 -33.29 0.10
CA GLY A 183 15.73 -34.58 0.62
C GLY A 183 16.37 -35.48 -0.45
N SER A 184 15.95 -35.37 -1.71
CA SER A 184 16.48 -36.14 -2.84
C SER A 184 17.68 -35.48 -3.51
N LEU A 185 17.87 -34.17 -3.32
CA LEU A 185 18.97 -33.39 -3.88
C LEU A 185 20.32 -33.97 -3.44
N ARG A 186 20.89 -34.81 -4.32
CA ARG A 186 22.29 -35.25 -4.19
C ARG A 186 23.20 -34.06 -4.46
N ALA A 187 24.34 -33.99 -3.76
CA ALA A 187 25.30 -32.90 -3.94
C ALA A 187 25.70 -32.70 -5.43
N ALA A 188 25.75 -33.78 -6.21
CA ALA A 188 26.02 -33.72 -7.65
C ALA A 188 24.90 -33.05 -8.47
N GLU A 189 23.63 -33.28 -8.13
CA GLU A 189 22.47 -32.66 -8.80
C GLU A 189 22.36 -31.18 -8.44
N VAL A 190 22.60 -30.83 -7.18
CA VAL A 190 22.71 -29.43 -6.74
C VAL A 190 23.83 -28.72 -7.49
N ALA A 191 25.00 -29.35 -7.61
CA ALA A 191 26.14 -28.77 -8.32
C ALA A 191 25.85 -28.62 -9.82
N ALA A 192 25.17 -29.59 -10.45
CA ALA A 192 24.77 -29.51 -11.86
C ALA A 192 23.70 -28.42 -12.10
N ALA A 193 22.68 -28.33 -11.24
CA ALA A 193 21.66 -27.30 -11.30
C ALA A 193 22.26 -25.91 -11.03
N ALA A 194 23.13 -25.78 -10.04
CA ALA A 194 23.85 -24.53 -9.76
C ALA A 194 24.75 -24.14 -10.94
N ARG A 195 25.44 -25.09 -11.56
CA ARG A 195 26.23 -24.85 -12.78
C ARG A 195 25.34 -24.39 -13.93
N SER A 196 24.23 -25.08 -14.21
CA SER A 196 23.29 -24.70 -15.26
C SER A 196 22.70 -23.30 -15.01
N PHE A 197 22.33 -23.02 -13.77
CA PHE A 197 21.85 -21.71 -13.35
C PHE A 197 22.91 -20.62 -13.54
N VAL A 198 24.15 -20.85 -13.11
CA VAL A 198 25.27 -19.91 -13.30
C VAL A 198 25.58 -19.71 -14.78
N VAL A 199 25.55 -20.77 -15.58
CA VAL A 199 25.71 -20.67 -17.04
C VAL A 199 24.60 -19.81 -17.61
N ALA A 200 23.32 -20.10 -17.34
CA ALA A 200 22.18 -19.31 -17.82
C ALA A 200 22.26 -17.83 -17.39
N LEU A 201 22.79 -17.57 -16.19
CA LEU A 201 23.02 -16.22 -15.66
C LEU A 201 24.14 -15.50 -16.42
N VAL A 202 25.25 -16.19 -16.71
CA VAL A 202 26.43 -15.62 -17.40
C VAL A 202 26.18 -15.48 -18.91
N THR A 203 25.45 -16.43 -19.51
CA THR A 203 25.09 -16.42 -20.95
C THR A 203 23.89 -15.53 -21.24
N PHE A 204 23.21 -15.01 -20.21
CA PHE A 204 21.98 -14.22 -20.33
C PHE A 204 20.89 -14.95 -21.12
N GLU A 205 20.75 -16.27 -20.96
CA GLU A 205 19.76 -17.09 -21.69
C GLU A 205 18.32 -16.61 -21.48
N ALA A 206 18.01 -16.13 -20.27
CA ALA A 206 16.71 -15.54 -19.95
C ALA A 206 16.60 -14.04 -20.33
N GLY A 207 17.62 -13.50 -20.98
CA GLY A 207 17.81 -12.08 -21.28
C GLY A 207 18.49 -11.30 -20.16
N ILE A 208 19.18 -10.22 -20.54
CA ILE A 208 19.94 -9.32 -19.64
C ILE A 208 19.08 -8.85 -18.46
N THR A 209 17.87 -8.45 -18.79
CA THR A 209 16.86 -7.96 -17.87
C THR A 209 16.47 -8.94 -16.76
N HIS A 210 16.13 -10.18 -17.14
CA HIS A 210 15.74 -11.22 -16.19
C HIS A 210 16.94 -11.62 -15.32
N THR A 211 18.12 -11.67 -15.95
CA THR A 211 19.39 -11.95 -15.29
C THR A 211 19.68 -10.92 -14.19
N ILE A 212 19.63 -9.61 -14.49
CA ILE A 212 19.83 -8.55 -13.48
C ILE A 212 18.84 -8.71 -12.33
N SER A 213 17.56 -8.92 -12.63
CA SER A 213 16.53 -9.06 -11.59
C SER A 213 16.79 -10.29 -10.70
N THR A 214 17.21 -11.39 -11.31
CA THR A 214 17.57 -12.62 -10.61
C THR A 214 18.83 -12.43 -9.74
N CYS A 215 19.87 -11.77 -10.25
CA CYS A 215 21.07 -11.42 -9.47
C CYS A 215 20.72 -10.57 -8.23
N LEU A 216 19.84 -9.58 -8.40
CA LEU A 216 19.40 -8.73 -7.30
C LEU A 216 18.60 -9.51 -6.26
N LEU A 217 17.71 -10.41 -6.70
CA LEU A 217 17.00 -11.33 -5.80
C LEU A 217 17.98 -12.20 -5.03
N LEU A 218 18.94 -12.83 -5.71
CA LEU A 218 19.93 -13.69 -5.08
C LEU A 218 20.80 -12.93 -4.08
N LEU A 219 21.20 -11.70 -4.39
CA LEU A 219 21.96 -10.86 -3.46
C LEU A 219 21.13 -10.53 -2.20
N MET A 220 19.85 -10.21 -2.37
CA MET A 220 18.95 -9.96 -1.23
C MET A 220 18.73 -11.24 -0.40
N LEU A 221 18.51 -12.37 -1.06
CA LEU A 221 18.33 -13.68 -0.43
C LEU A 221 19.59 -14.07 0.35
N TYR A 222 20.77 -13.95 -0.26
CA TYR A 222 22.06 -14.19 0.39
C TYR A 222 22.23 -13.32 1.64
N ARG A 223 21.97 -12.01 1.54
CA ARG A 223 22.08 -11.09 2.68
C ARG A 223 21.10 -11.45 3.81
N MET A 224 19.90 -11.93 3.47
CA MET A 224 18.92 -12.39 4.45
C MET A 224 19.38 -13.70 5.11
N LEU A 225 19.80 -14.68 4.32
CA LEU A 225 20.31 -15.97 4.81
C LEU A 225 21.54 -15.78 5.69
N ALA A 226 22.47 -14.90 5.31
CA ALA A 226 23.64 -14.55 6.12
C ALA A 226 23.24 -13.90 7.46
N ALA A 227 22.22 -13.04 7.47
CA ALA A 227 21.72 -12.43 8.70
C ALA A 227 21.02 -13.47 9.60
N ILE A 228 20.25 -14.39 9.01
CA ILE A 228 19.62 -15.50 9.74
C ILE A 228 20.70 -16.43 10.29
N ALA A 229 21.68 -16.84 9.48
CA ALA A 229 22.80 -17.66 9.90
C ALA A 229 23.58 -17.00 11.05
N GLY A 230 23.86 -15.70 10.96
CA GLY A 230 24.48 -14.95 12.06
C GLY A 230 23.63 -14.91 13.33
N ALA A 231 22.30 -14.86 13.21
CA ALA A 231 21.39 -14.95 14.35
C ALA A 231 21.34 -16.39 14.93
N LEU A 232 21.42 -17.41 14.07
CA LEU A 232 21.45 -18.82 14.47
C LEU A 232 22.76 -19.19 15.16
N THR A 233 23.90 -18.66 14.71
CA THR A 233 25.21 -18.93 15.32
C THR A 233 25.44 -18.17 16.62
N SER A 234 24.78 -17.02 16.80
CA SER A 234 24.91 -16.19 18.02
C SER A 234 24.01 -16.63 19.18
N ALA A 235 23.04 -17.52 18.94
CA ALA A 235 22.13 -18.00 19.98
C ALA A 235 22.22 -19.54 20.13
N PRO A 236 22.16 -20.08 21.35
CA PRO A 236 22.17 -21.52 21.54
C PRO A 236 20.92 -22.15 20.89
N PRO A 237 21.06 -23.32 20.23
CA PRO A 237 19.97 -23.94 19.44
C PRO A 237 18.74 -24.26 20.29
N ALA A 238 18.93 -24.67 21.55
CA ALA A 238 17.83 -24.90 22.49
C ALA A 238 17.01 -23.64 22.75
N LEU A 239 17.66 -22.47 22.86
CA LEU A 239 16.96 -21.19 23.04
C LEU A 239 16.22 -20.77 21.78
N LEU A 240 16.79 -21.02 20.61
CA LEU A 240 16.12 -20.76 19.32
C LEU A 240 14.88 -21.63 19.15
N LEU A 241 14.99 -22.94 19.45
CA LEU A 241 13.86 -23.86 19.44
C LEU A 241 12.79 -23.42 20.45
N ALA A 242 13.18 -23.10 21.69
CA ALA A 242 12.27 -22.63 22.72
C ALA A 242 11.56 -21.33 22.29
N ARG A 243 12.27 -20.38 21.69
CA ARG A 243 11.69 -19.13 21.15
C ARG A 243 10.76 -19.36 19.96
N ALA A 244 11.09 -20.32 19.09
CA ALA A 244 10.26 -20.69 17.96
C ALA A 244 8.97 -21.37 18.46
N CYS A 245 9.07 -22.34 19.37
CA CYS A 245 7.94 -23.01 20.00
C CYS A 245 7.06 -22.03 20.79
N SER A 246 7.65 -21.15 21.60
CA SER A 246 6.89 -20.14 22.35
C SER A 246 6.21 -19.13 21.42
N SER A 247 6.89 -18.68 20.35
CA SER A 247 6.29 -17.82 19.34
C SER A 247 5.14 -18.52 18.59
N ALA A 248 5.29 -19.81 18.27
CA ALA A 248 4.27 -20.59 17.57
C ALA A 248 3.02 -20.83 18.44
N LEU A 249 3.21 -21.18 19.72
CA LEU A 249 2.13 -21.54 20.64
C LEU A 249 1.49 -20.31 21.31
N LEU A 250 2.29 -19.38 21.80
CA LEU A 250 1.82 -18.23 22.58
C LEU A 250 1.68 -16.96 21.76
N GLY A 251 2.41 -16.82 20.65
CA GLY A 251 2.35 -15.65 19.80
C GLY A 251 1.05 -15.38 19.04
N PRO A 252 0.22 -16.38 18.65
CA PRO A 252 -1.05 -16.12 17.97
C PRO A 252 -2.02 -15.33 18.85
N VAL A 253 -2.15 -15.68 20.13
CA VAL A 253 -3.12 -15.08 21.07
C VAL A 253 -2.97 -13.56 21.19
N PRO A 254 -1.82 -12.98 21.58
CA PRO A 254 -1.66 -11.54 21.66
C PRO A 254 -1.76 -10.87 20.28
N THR A 255 -1.39 -11.56 19.21
CA THR A 255 -1.51 -11.04 17.84
C THR A 255 -2.97 -10.87 17.43
N VAL A 256 -3.81 -11.87 17.70
CA VAL A 256 -5.26 -11.83 17.45
C VAL A 256 -5.93 -10.79 18.36
N CYS A 257 -5.56 -10.73 19.63
CA CYS A 257 -6.05 -9.68 20.53
C CYS A 257 -5.70 -8.28 20.00
N ARG A 258 -4.47 -8.06 19.55
CA ARG A 258 -4.05 -6.79 18.93
C ARG A 258 -4.81 -6.51 17.63
N LEU A 259 -5.08 -7.50 16.80
CA LEU A 259 -5.85 -7.35 15.57
C LEU A 259 -7.26 -6.80 15.86
N LEU A 260 -7.92 -7.38 16.87
CA LEU A 260 -9.29 -6.99 17.27
C LEU A 260 -9.32 -5.65 18.01
N LEU A 261 -8.32 -5.36 18.86
CA LEU A 261 -8.30 -4.17 19.71
C LEU A 261 -7.67 -2.94 19.03
N ALA A 262 -6.80 -3.11 18.03
CA ALA A 262 -6.10 -1.99 17.40
C ALA A 262 -7.05 -0.90 16.85
N PRO A 263 -8.18 -1.21 16.19
CA PRO A 263 -9.14 -0.19 15.75
C PRO A 263 -9.71 0.63 16.92
N LEU A 264 -10.06 -0.02 18.02
CA LEU A 264 -10.60 0.63 19.22
C LEU A 264 -9.55 1.53 19.88
N LEU A 265 -8.31 1.05 20.00
CA LEU A 265 -7.20 1.83 20.53
C LEU A 265 -6.92 3.08 19.67
N ARG A 266 -7.00 2.96 18.34
CA ARG A 266 -6.85 4.11 17.43
C ARG A 266 -7.97 5.13 17.60
N ILE A 267 -9.22 4.68 17.77
CA ILE A 267 -10.34 5.57 18.10
C ILE A 267 -10.09 6.28 19.42
N ALA A 268 -9.68 5.56 20.46
CA ALA A 268 -9.39 6.14 21.77
C ALA A 268 -8.26 7.19 21.70
N VAL A 269 -7.16 6.88 21.02
CA VAL A 269 -6.05 7.83 20.81
C VAL A 269 -6.51 9.06 20.01
N PHE A 270 -7.37 8.87 19.01
CA PHE A 270 -7.93 9.99 18.24
C PHE A 270 -8.82 10.89 19.11
N ALA A 271 -9.72 10.29 19.89
CA ALA A 271 -10.60 11.00 20.81
C ALA A 271 -9.82 11.77 21.88
N GLN A 272 -8.78 11.16 22.46
CA GLN A 272 -7.89 11.83 23.42
C GLN A 272 -7.20 13.05 22.81
N ARG A 273 -6.72 12.95 21.56
CA ARG A 273 -6.10 14.09 20.85
C ARG A 273 -7.09 15.22 20.60
N LEU A 274 -8.33 14.89 20.21
CA LEU A 274 -9.38 15.88 20.06
C LEU A 274 -9.69 16.56 21.39
N ALA A 275 -9.84 15.79 22.47
CA ALA A 275 -10.17 16.30 23.79
C ALA A 275 -9.09 17.23 24.37
N ARG A 276 -7.81 16.91 24.15
CA ARG A 276 -6.71 17.76 24.62
C ARG A 276 -6.56 19.06 23.86
N GLY A 277 -7.27 19.24 22.74
CA GLY A 277 -6.99 20.34 21.83
C GLY A 277 -5.54 20.30 21.33
N GLU A 278 -4.88 19.13 21.36
CA GLU A 278 -3.61 18.85 20.68
C GLU A 278 -3.89 18.88 19.18
N ALA A 279 -4.29 20.06 18.69
CA ALA A 279 -4.03 20.44 17.33
C ALA A 279 -2.52 20.29 17.17
N ASP A 280 -2.09 19.57 16.14
CA ASP A 280 -0.70 19.52 15.69
C ASP A 280 -0.23 20.94 15.29
N GLU A 281 -0.15 21.88 16.24
CA GLU A 281 0.34 23.26 16.04
C GLU A 281 1.80 23.23 15.64
N ALA A 282 2.54 22.17 16.00
CA ALA A 282 3.91 21.95 15.57
C ALA A 282 4.05 21.59 14.07
N ALA A 283 2.96 21.32 13.35
CA ALA A 283 3.00 21.06 11.91
C ALA A 283 2.86 22.29 11.01
N ALA A 284 2.61 23.46 11.60
CA ALA A 284 1.97 24.60 10.93
C ALA A 284 2.90 25.79 10.61
N SER A 285 4.17 25.73 11.02
CA SER A 285 5.06 26.89 11.05
C SER A 285 6.23 26.85 10.06
N ALA A 286 6.25 25.90 9.11
CA ALA A 286 7.23 25.91 8.03
C ALA A 286 6.59 26.38 6.70
N PRO A 287 6.42 27.70 6.49
CA PRO A 287 6.22 28.24 5.16
C PRO A 287 7.55 28.04 4.40
N GLY A 288 7.63 27.10 3.46
CA GLY A 288 8.80 27.02 2.58
C GLY A 288 9.13 25.67 1.94
N ALA A 289 8.52 24.55 2.34
CA ALA A 289 8.90 23.24 1.80
C ALA A 289 8.23 22.88 0.45
N GLU A 290 7.17 23.58 0.04
CA GLU A 290 6.59 23.41 -1.30
C GLU A 290 7.30 24.32 -2.30
N GLY A 291 8.42 23.84 -2.84
CA GLY A 291 8.65 23.91 -4.28
C GLY A 291 9.06 25.22 -4.96
N GLU A 292 9.43 26.28 -4.23
CA GLU A 292 10.23 27.36 -4.82
C GLU A 292 11.69 27.17 -4.38
N ARG A 293 12.42 26.30 -5.10
CA ARG A 293 13.88 26.41 -5.13
C ARG A 293 14.15 27.82 -5.60
N ALA A 294 14.50 28.72 -4.69
CA ALA A 294 14.99 30.04 -5.06
C ALA A 294 16.07 29.82 -6.15
N PRO A 295 16.01 30.55 -7.28
CA PRO A 295 17.08 30.47 -8.27
C PRO A 295 18.41 30.69 -7.54
N PRO A 296 19.46 29.93 -7.91
CA PRO A 296 20.76 30.07 -7.25
C PRO A 296 21.13 31.57 -7.24
N PRO A 297 21.60 32.11 -6.10
CA PRO A 297 22.00 33.50 -6.04
C PRO A 297 23.00 33.75 -7.18
N PRO A 298 22.85 34.86 -7.92
CA PRO A 298 23.81 35.19 -8.99
C PRO A 298 25.22 35.13 -8.41
N PRO A 299 26.21 34.60 -9.16
CA PRO A 299 27.58 34.55 -8.68
C PRO A 299 28.03 35.95 -8.25
N PRO A 300 28.75 36.08 -7.12
CA PRO A 300 29.25 37.38 -6.68
C PRO A 300 30.09 37.98 -7.82
N PRO A 301 29.96 39.30 -8.09
CA PRO A 301 30.79 39.95 -9.10
C PRO A 301 32.26 39.74 -8.72
N VAL A 302 32.99 39.08 -9.62
CA VAL A 302 34.43 38.91 -9.52
C VAL A 302 35.05 40.30 -9.50
N GLY A 303 35.90 40.53 -8.50
CA GLY A 303 36.36 41.83 -8.06
C GLY A 303 36.98 42.69 -9.16
N ALA A 304 36.68 43.97 -9.07
CA ALA A 304 37.47 45.04 -9.65
C ALA A 304 38.85 45.09 -8.96
N ALA A 305 39.90 45.08 -9.77
CA ALA A 305 41.23 45.55 -9.40
C ALA A 305 41.62 46.70 -10.35
N ALA A 306 41.65 47.90 -9.75
CA ALA A 306 42.41 49.11 -10.04
C ALA A 306 42.97 49.39 -11.46
N ALA A 307 42.54 50.51 -12.04
CA ALA A 307 43.43 51.55 -12.59
C ALA A 307 42.71 52.92 -12.61
N MET A 308 43.40 53.97 -12.13
CA MET A 308 42.98 55.38 -12.01
C MET A 308 43.24 56.20 -13.31
N PRO A 309 43.17 57.57 -13.34
CA PRO A 309 42.02 58.48 -13.20
C PRO A 309 41.94 59.54 -14.35
N ALA A 310 41.05 60.55 -14.18
CA ALA A 310 40.81 61.78 -14.98
C ALA A 310 39.92 61.59 -16.23
N GLU A 311 38.98 62.46 -16.63
CA GLU A 311 38.85 63.91 -16.45
C GLU A 311 37.37 64.36 -16.64
N ARG A 312 37.06 65.60 -16.22
CA ARG A 312 35.76 66.28 -16.18
C ARG A 312 35.06 66.45 -17.54
N ALA A 313 33.71 66.47 -17.54
CA ALA A 313 32.87 67.64 -17.89
C ALA A 313 31.37 67.30 -18.09
N GLY A 314 30.48 68.20 -17.66
CA GLY A 314 29.25 68.52 -18.41
C GLY A 314 27.90 67.93 -17.97
N LEU A 315 27.13 68.75 -17.24
CA LEU A 315 25.66 68.82 -17.00
C LEU A 315 24.72 68.49 -18.21
N PRO A 316 23.35 68.52 -18.09
CA PRO A 316 22.43 68.26 -16.97
C PRO A 316 21.18 67.40 -17.32
N ARG A 317 20.39 67.12 -16.27
CA ARG A 317 18.97 66.71 -16.22
C ARG A 317 18.04 67.37 -17.28
N ASN A 318 17.24 66.56 -18.00
CA ASN A 318 15.77 66.43 -17.85
C ASN A 318 15.07 65.82 -19.08
N ALA A 319 14.04 65.02 -18.77
CA ALA A 319 12.76 64.87 -19.48
C ALA A 319 12.59 63.90 -20.68
N ARG A 320 11.51 63.11 -20.50
CA ARG A 320 10.45 62.73 -21.47
C ARG A 320 10.55 61.40 -22.23
N ARG A 321 9.65 60.50 -21.78
CA ARG A 321 8.51 59.88 -22.52
C ARG A 321 8.79 58.97 -23.74
N ARG A 322 8.23 57.75 -23.61
CA ARG A 322 7.63 56.84 -24.64
C ARG A 322 8.67 56.30 -25.65
N ALA A 323 8.62 55.09 -26.17
CA ALA A 323 7.65 54.01 -26.26
C ALA A 323 8.46 52.68 -26.27
N GLY A 324 7.90 51.55 -25.83
CA GLY A 324 7.31 50.61 -26.80
C GLY A 324 8.35 50.07 -27.79
N GLY A 325 9.05 48.99 -27.42
CA GLY A 325 10.01 48.33 -28.29
C GLY A 325 10.36 46.94 -27.77
N GLU A 326 9.55 45.95 -28.13
CA GLU A 326 9.95 44.54 -28.09
C GLU A 326 11.21 44.38 -28.95
N ARG A 327 12.36 44.21 -28.29
CA ARG A 327 13.59 43.77 -28.97
C ARG A 327 13.41 42.30 -29.34
N ARG A 328 13.06 42.03 -30.60
CA ARG A 328 13.34 40.74 -31.23
C ARG A 328 14.85 40.53 -31.19
N VAL A 329 15.29 39.66 -30.29
CA VAL A 329 16.64 39.11 -30.29
C VAL A 329 16.75 38.27 -31.56
N GLY A 330 17.59 38.70 -32.50
CA GLY A 330 17.80 38.00 -33.76
C GLY A 330 18.40 36.62 -33.53
N ALA A 331 18.02 35.64 -34.36
CA ALA A 331 18.48 34.25 -34.27
C ALA A 331 20.01 34.11 -34.23
N ALA A 332 20.74 35.04 -34.87
CA ALA A 332 22.20 35.08 -34.85
C ALA A 332 22.80 35.38 -33.45
N GLU A 333 22.10 36.15 -32.61
CA GLU A 333 22.55 36.44 -31.24
C GLU A 333 22.29 35.26 -30.31
N VAL A 334 21.26 34.45 -30.60
CA VAL A 334 20.98 33.19 -29.89
C VAL A 334 22.02 32.14 -30.26
N GLU A 335 22.33 32.00 -31.55
CA GLU A 335 23.34 31.07 -32.05
C GLU A 335 24.75 31.41 -31.56
N ARG A 336 25.10 32.71 -31.47
CA ARG A 336 26.38 33.15 -30.88
C ARG A 336 26.48 32.79 -29.39
N ARG A 337 25.37 32.90 -28.64
CA ARG A 337 25.33 32.50 -27.22
C ARG A 337 25.39 30.99 -27.04
N GLU A 338 24.83 30.21 -27.95
CA GLU A 338 24.96 28.74 -27.94
C GLU A 338 26.37 28.29 -28.32
N GLN A 339 27.03 28.97 -29.28
CA GLN A 339 28.44 28.73 -29.61
C GLN A 339 29.39 29.12 -28.48
N GLU A 340 29.18 30.26 -27.82
CA GLU A 340 29.96 30.67 -26.65
C GLU A 340 29.74 29.72 -25.46
N ALA A 341 28.54 29.15 -25.29
CA ALA A 341 28.24 28.14 -24.27
C ALA A 341 28.87 26.77 -24.56
N LEU A 342 29.04 26.41 -25.84
CA LEU A 342 29.70 25.18 -26.26
C LEU A 342 31.23 25.28 -26.14
N LEU A 343 31.81 26.46 -26.40
CA LEU A 343 33.26 26.69 -26.33
C LEU A 343 33.75 26.98 -24.90
N GLY A 344 32.89 27.47 -24.01
CA GLY A 344 33.24 27.77 -22.61
C GLY A 344 33.38 26.56 -21.68
N ARG A 345 33.08 25.34 -22.13
CA ARG A 345 33.08 24.14 -21.28
C ARG A 345 34.45 23.44 -21.18
N GLY A 346 35.49 23.95 -21.86
CA GLY A 346 36.81 23.31 -21.94
C GLY A 346 37.91 23.85 -21.02
N ALA A 347 37.69 24.91 -20.23
CA ALA A 347 38.80 25.64 -19.58
C ALA A 347 38.88 25.53 -18.05
N ASN A 348 38.01 24.74 -17.38
CA ASN A 348 38.10 24.46 -15.95
C ASN A 348 37.96 22.97 -15.68
N ALA A 349 38.93 22.19 -16.17
CA ALA A 349 39.15 20.81 -15.72
C ALA A 349 39.90 20.85 -14.38
N GLN A 350 39.18 20.65 -13.28
CA GLN A 350 39.79 20.19 -12.04
C GLN A 350 40.25 18.73 -12.21
N PRO A 351 41.32 18.28 -11.51
CA PRO A 351 41.87 16.95 -11.70
C PRO A 351 40.87 15.84 -11.32
N GLU A 352 40.54 14.99 -12.30
CA GLU A 352 39.57 13.88 -12.25
C GLU A 352 39.94 12.72 -11.30
N GLY A 353 41.00 12.82 -10.49
CA GLY A 353 41.47 11.71 -9.65
C GLY A 353 40.65 11.46 -8.36
N ALA A 354 39.92 12.45 -7.84
CA ALA A 354 39.24 12.35 -6.53
C ALA A 354 37.71 12.26 -6.61
N GLN A 355 37.12 12.52 -7.78
CA GLN A 355 35.67 12.40 -7.98
C GLN A 355 35.28 10.99 -8.42
N ASP A 356 36.14 10.25 -9.11
CA ASP A 356 35.85 8.86 -9.48
C ASP A 356 35.95 7.90 -8.28
N GLU A 357 36.80 8.17 -7.28
CA GLU A 357 36.75 7.42 -6.00
C GLU A 357 35.49 7.76 -5.20
N ALA A 358 35.04 9.02 -5.17
CA ALA A 358 33.81 9.41 -4.46
C ALA A 358 32.53 8.94 -5.17
N ILE A 359 32.55 8.83 -6.50
CA ILE A 359 31.45 8.29 -7.32
C ILE A 359 31.48 6.76 -7.28
N SER A 360 32.65 6.12 -7.28
CA SER A 360 32.82 4.68 -7.07
C SER A 360 32.40 4.26 -5.66
N ASP A 361 32.73 5.03 -4.62
CA ASP A 361 32.26 4.81 -3.25
C ASP A 361 30.74 5.06 -3.12
N GLN A 362 30.17 6.05 -3.82
CA GLN A 362 28.72 6.26 -3.88
C GLN A 362 27.97 5.20 -4.72
N LEU A 363 28.61 4.59 -5.72
CA LEU A 363 28.07 3.47 -6.50
C LEU A 363 28.23 2.14 -5.74
N ALA A 364 29.31 1.97 -4.96
CA ALA A 364 29.53 0.84 -4.06
C ALA A 364 28.58 0.86 -2.85
N GLU A 365 28.27 2.05 -2.30
CA GLU A 365 27.22 2.22 -1.27
C GLU A 365 25.80 2.30 -1.85
N GLY A 366 25.64 2.70 -3.12
CA GLY A 366 24.37 2.86 -3.83
C GLY A 366 23.77 1.56 -4.40
N GLY A 367 24.49 0.44 -4.32
CA GLY A 367 24.05 -0.87 -4.80
C GLY A 367 23.05 -1.57 -3.86
N LEU A 368 21.75 -1.24 -3.97
CA LEU A 368 20.60 -1.94 -3.35
C LEU A 368 20.76 -2.30 -1.84
N SER A 369 21.66 -1.63 -1.13
CA SER A 369 22.18 -2.07 0.18
C SER A 369 21.64 -1.28 1.36
N ALA A 370 21.29 -0.02 1.16
CA ALA A 370 20.87 0.81 2.28
C ALA A 370 19.38 1.11 2.18
N MET A 371 18.68 1.04 3.31
CA MET A 371 17.59 2.00 3.54
C MET A 371 18.08 3.37 3.05
N PRO A 372 17.29 4.17 2.31
CA PRO A 372 17.77 5.44 1.76
C PRO A 372 18.57 6.18 2.83
N SER A 373 19.75 6.73 2.52
CA SER A 373 20.59 7.45 3.51
C SER A 373 19.75 8.43 4.34
N ALA A 374 18.75 9.04 3.71
CA ALA A 374 17.69 9.84 4.34
C ALA A 374 16.98 9.18 5.54
N LEU A 375 16.71 7.88 5.50
CA LEU A 375 16.11 7.12 6.59
C LEU A 375 17.11 6.87 7.73
N HIS A 376 18.37 6.57 7.43
CA HIS A 376 19.42 6.55 8.44
C HIS A 376 19.64 7.93 9.07
N ASP A 377 19.54 9.00 8.29
CA ASP A 377 19.62 10.38 8.77
C ASP A 377 18.43 10.76 9.63
N ILE A 378 17.21 10.31 9.30
CA ILE A 378 16.04 10.50 10.17
C ILE A 378 16.21 9.76 11.50
N ILE A 379 16.82 8.58 11.48
CA ILE A 379 17.09 7.81 12.71
C ILE A 379 18.24 8.45 13.51
N ARG A 380 19.29 8.98 12.87
CA ARG A 380 20.45 9.64 13.49
C ARG A 380 20.14 11.05 14.01
N GLN A 381 19.44 11.88 13.24
CA GLN A 381 18.98 13.23 13.64
C GLN A 381 17.97 13.18 14.80
N ARG A 382 17.54 11.97 15.18
CA ARG A 382 16.61 11.64 16.27
C ARG A 382 17.27 11.33 17.61
N GLY A 383 18.58 11.60 17.77
CA GLY A 383 19.22 11.53 19.09
C GLY A 383 18.45 12.34 20.15
N PRO A 384 18.63 12.06 21.46
CA PRO A 384 17.78 12.54 22.56
C PRO A 384 17.55 14.06 22.70
N GLY A 385 18.15 14.90 21.85
CA GLY A 385 17.89 16.35 21.76
C GLY A 385 17.31 16.85 20.43
N GLY A 386 17.12 15.99 19.43
CA GLY A 386 16.65 16.37 18.09
C GLY A 386 15.13 16.29 17.96
N MET A 387 14.42 17.35 18.38
CA MET A 387 12.95 17.42 18.25
C MET A 387 12.56 17.77 16.80
N ILE A 388 12.59 16.77 15.90
CA ILE A 388 11.99 16.91 14.57
C ILE A 388 10.48 17.09 14.78
N SER A 389 9.92 18.19 14.27
CA SER A 389 8.48 18.43 14.37
C SER A 389 7.68 17.30 13.71
N ALA A 390 6.51 16.99 14.25
CA ALA A 390 5.63 15.94 13.74
C ALA A 390 5.31 16.10 12.24
N SER A 391 5.19 17.33 11.72
CA SER A 391 5.03 17.57 10.28
C SER A 391 6.22 17.09 9.47
N THR A 392 7.43 17.40 9.93
CA THR A 392 8.65 17.08 9.20
C THR A 392 8.83 15.57 9.16
N ALA A 393 8.50 14.88 10.25
CA ALA A 393 8.46 13.42 10.28
C ALA A 393 7.43 12.84 9.29
N ARG A 394 6.22 13.41 9.20
CA ARG A 394 5.19 13.00 8.22
C ARG A 394 5.63 13.20 6.77
N ILE A 395 6.22 14.37 6.47
CA ILE A 395 6.66 14.72 5.12
C ILE A 395 7.75 13.75 4.68
N LYS A 396 8.79 13.57 5.51
CA LYS A 396 9.87 12.62 5.21
C LYS A 396 9.36 11.17 5.13
N ALA A 397 8.42 10.79 5.98
CA ALA A 397 7.80 9.46 5.91
C ALA A 397 7.05 9.26 4.60
N ALA A 398 6.26 10.25 4.17
CA ALA A 398 5.53 10.22 2.90
C ALA A 398 6.50 10.14 1.71
N GLU A 399 7.62 10.86 1.78
CA GLU A 399 8.63 10.90 0.72
C GLU A 399 9.27 9.52 0.53
N ILE A 400 9.61 8.86 1.64
CA ILE A 400 10.20 7.52 1.62
C ILE A 400 9.23 6.49 1.03
N VAL A 401 7.95 6.54 1.40
CA VAL A 401 6.97 5.53 0.94
C VAL A 401 6.36 5.87 -0.42
N GLN A 402 6.41 7.12 -0.88
CA GLN A 402 5.78 7.56 -2.13
C GLN A 402 6.28 6.76 -3.33
N PHE A 403 7.60 6.55 -3.43
CA PHE A 403 8.16 5.82 -4.57
C PHE A 403 7.67 4.37 -4.59
N ASP A 404 7.80 3.63 -3.47
CA ASP A 404 7.36 2.23 -3.35
C ASP A 404 5.87 2.10 -3.66
N MET A 405 5.07 3.01 -3.10
CA MET A 405 3.63 3.05 -3.31
C MET A 405 3.27 3.31 -4.78
N LEU A 406 3.79 4.38 -5.38
CA LEU A 406 3.48 4.71 -6.77
C LEU A 406 3.97 3.63 -7.72
N LEU A 407 5.11 3.00 -7.44
CA LEU A 407 5.65 1.91 -8.25
C LEU A 407 4.70 0.70 -8.24
N ALA A 408 4.23 0.28 -7.07
CA ALA A 408 3.26 -0.81 -6.98
C ALA A 408 1.91 -0.46 -7.64
N LEU A 409 1.37 0.74 -7.35
CA LEU A 409 0.07 1.19 -7.83
C LEU A 409 0.02 1.40 -9.35
N THR A 410 1.15 1.75 -9.98
CA THR A 410 1.22 2.00 -11.43
C THR A 410 1.54 0.76 -12.27
N LYS A 411 2.02 -0.32 -11.64
CA LYS A 411 2.35 -1.59 -12.31
C LYS A 411 1.21 -2.15 -13.18
N PRO A 412 -0.07 -2.18 -12.74
CA PRO A 412 -1.16 -2.63 -13.61
C PRO A 412 -1.65 -1.54 -14.58
N ILE A 413 -1.40 -0.26 -14.29
CA ILE A 413 -1.98 0.86 -15.03
C ILE A 413 -1.18 1.17 -16.30
N PHE A 414 0.14 1.30 -16.21
CA PHE A 414 0.96 1.73 -17.35
C PHE A 414 1.01 0.72 -18.51
N PRO A 415 1.15 -0.59 -18.27
CA PRO A 415 1.08 -1.57 -19.34
C PRO A 415 -0.26 -1.53 -20.06
N LEU A 416 -1.36 -1.32 -19.32
CA LEU A 416 -2.67 -1.19 -19.92
C LEU A 416 -2.81 0.09 -20.73
N LEU A 417 -2.44 1.25 -20.18
CA LEU A 417 -2.48 2.51 -20.92
C LEU A 417 -1.70 2.43 -22.22
N THR A 418 -0.59 1.69 -22.21
CA THR A 418 0.21 1.50 -23.43
C THR A 418 -0.45 0.50 -24.37
N LEU A 419 -0.98 -0.61 -23.86
CA LEU A 419 -1.75 -1.55 -24.67
C LEU A 419 -2.93 -0.84 -25.35
N LEU A 420 -3.62 0.06 -24.65
CA LEU A 420 -4.70 0.89 -25.19
C LEU A 420 -4.18 1.90 -26.24
N ALA A 421 -3.01 2.48 -26.01
CA ALA A 421 -2.44 3.50 -26.90
C ALA A 421 -1.78 2.91 -28.16
N THR A 422 -1.21 1.71 -28.08
CA THR A 422 -0.39 1.13 -29.16
C THR A 422 -0.92 -0.19 -29.71
N GLY A 423 -1.89 -0.81 -29.05
CA GLY A 423 -2.37 -2.16 -29.38
C GLY A 423 -1.36 -3.28 -29.08
N GLN A 424 -0.23 -2.98 -28.42
CA GLN A 424 0.84 -3.95 -28.16
C GLN A 424 1.08 -4.16 -26.66
N ALA A 425 1.24 -5.42 -26.26
CA ALA A 425 1.72 -5.79 -24.94
C ALA A 425 3.26 -5.74 -24.94
N TYR A 426 3.86 -4.91 -24.08
CA TYR A 426 5.31 -4.87 -23.94
C TYR A 426 5.79 -5.67 -22.73
N ASN A 427 7.09 -5.97 -22.73
CA ASN A 427 7.76 -6.59 -21.60
C ASN A 427 7.61 -5.71 -20.34
N GLY A 428 7.12 -6.34 -19.26
CA GLY A 428 6.87 -5.66 -17.98
C GLY A 428 8.09 -4.93 -17.43
N LEU A 429 9.31 -5.41 -17.65
CA LEU A 429 10.50 -4.75 -17.09
C LEU A 429 10.86 -3.44 -17.79
N VAL A 430 10.70 -3.36 -19.11
CA VAL A 430 10.87 -2.09 -19.84
C VAL A 430 9.92 -1.05 -19.25
N PHE A 431 8.68 -1.47 -18.97
CA PHE A 431 7.72 -0.65 -18.26
C PHE A 431 8.18 -0.26 -16.86
N VAL A 432 8.72 -1.18 -16.07
CA VAL A 432 9.24 -0.87 -14.73
C VAL A 432 10.36 0.17 -14.78
N LEU A 433 11.28 0.10 -15.75
CA LEU A 433 12.37 1.08 -15.91
C LEU A 433 11.84 2.46 -16.30
N ILE A 434 10.96 2.52 -17.30
CA ILE A 434 10.32 3.77 -17.74
C ILE A 434 9.52 4.36 -16.59
N THR A 435 8.70 3.54 -15.94
CA THR A 435 7.89 3.90 -14.77
C THR A 435 8.77 4.44 -13.66
N THR A 436 9.85 3.75 -13.30
CA THR A 436 10.80 4.23 -12.29
C THR A 436 11.37 5.59 -12.64
N LYS A 437 11.78 5.81 -13.90
CA LYS A 437 12.31 7.08 -14.37
C LYS A 437 11.26 8.20 -14.35
N LEU A 438 10.01 7.89 -14.70
CA LEU A 438 8.88 8.82 -14.63
C LEU A 438 8.50 9.15 -13.19
N LEU A 439 8.41 8.13 -12.33
CA LEU A 439 8.06 8.28 -10.92
C LEU A 439 9.09 9.08 -10.13
N ARG A 440 10.38 8.99 -10.48
CA ARG A 440 11.43 9.87 -9.92
C ARG A 440 11.24 11.35 -10.27
N LYS A 441 10.48 11.66 -11.32
CA LYS A 441 10.13 13.05 -11.70
C LYS A 441 8.79 13.50 -11.11
N VAL A 442 8.00 12.60 -10.53
CA VAL A 442 6.73 12.97 -9.91
C VAL A 442 7.03 13.86 -8.71
N PRO A 443 6.42 15.05 -8.62
CA PRO A 443 6.64 15.93 -7.48
C PRO A 443 6.22 15.23 -6.18
N PHE A 444 6.82 15.65 -5.07
CA PHE A 444 6.44 15.15 -3.76
C PHE A 444 4.94 15.35 -3.54
N LEU A 445 4.25 14.26 -3.23
CA LEU A 445 2.84 14.26 -2.88
C LEU A 445 2.74 14.51 -1.38
N GLY A 446 2.04 15.58 -1.02
CA GLY A 446 1.56 15.76 0.35
C GLY A 446 0.72 14.56 0.78
N LEU A 447 0.48 14.43 2.08
CA LEU A 447 -0.23 13.28 2.64
C LEU A 447 -1.62 13.10 2.04
N GLU A 448 -2.39 14.18 1.86
CA GLU A 448 -3.68 14.15 1.18
C GLU A 448 -3.54 13.62 -0.26
N GLY A 449 -2.48 14.04 -0.97
CA GLY A 449 -2.19 13.57 -2.33
C GLY A 449 -1.85 12.08 -2.38
N LEU A 450 -1.11 11.57 -1.40
CA LEU A 450 -0.77 10.15 -1.28
C LEU A 450 -2.04 9.29 -1.10
N HIS A 451 -2.93 9.69 -0.19
CA HIS A 451 -4.19 8.99 0.05
C HIS A 451 -5.18 9.11 -1.12
N LEU A 452 -5.25 10.28 -1.78
CA LEU A 452 -6.03 10.45 -3.00
C LEU A 452 -5.50 9.57 -4.13
N ALA A 453 -4.17 9.43 -4.26
CA ALA A 453 -3.56 8.51 -5.22
C ALA A 453 -3.90 7.05 -4.91
N CYS A 454 -3.89 6.65 -3.63
CA CYS A 454 -4.37 5.32 -3.22
C CYS A 454 -5.85 5.10 -3.58
N ALA A 455 -6.73 6.06 -3.30
CA ALA A 455 -8.14 5.95 -3.63
C ALA A 455 -8.37 5.92 -5.15
N LEU A 456 -7.69 6.77 -5.91
CA LEU A 456 -7.73 6.74 -7.36
C LEU A 456 -7.22 5.40 -7.91
N CYS A 457 -6.15 4.85 -7.33
CA CYS A 457 -5.66 3.54 -7.73
C CYS A 457 -6.65 2.43 -7.39
N GLY A 458 -7.29 2.42 -6.21
CA GLY A 458 -8.32 1.42 -5.90
C GLY A 458 -9.49 1.44 -6.90
N LEU A 459 -9.89 2.64 -7.32
CA LEU A 459 -10.89 2.84 -8.37
C LEU A 459 -10.37 2.32 -9.74
N LEU A 460 -9.20 2.79 -10.18
CA LEU A 460 -8.64 2.45 -11.48
C LEU A 460 -8.25 0.97 -11.57
N HIS A 461 -7.59 0.40 -10.57
CA HIS A 461 -7.19 -1.01 -10.47
C HIS A 461 -8.37 -1.94 -10.74
N THR A 462 -9.54 -1.59 -10.22
CA THR A 462 -10.74 -2.40 -10.39
C THR A 462 -11.44 -2.11 -11.72
N ILE A 463 -11.46 -0.87 -12.23
CA ILE A 463 -11.99 -0.53 -13.57
C ILE A 463 -11.16 -1.17 -14.68
N LEU A 464 -9.85 -1.03 -14.58
CA LEU A 464 -8.87 -1.31 -15.62
C LEU A 464 -8.41 -2.76 -15.64
N GLY A 465 -8.62 -3.52 -14.56
CA GLY A 465 -7.85 -4.72 -14.28
C GLY A 465 -7.97 -5.82 -15.33
N VAL A 466 -7.14 -5.73 -16.35
CA VAL A 466 -6.88 -6.77 -17.33
C VAL A 466 -5.92 -7.77 -16.69
N SER A 467 -6.36 -9.00 -16.47
CA SER A 467 -5.39 -10.06 -16.24
C SER A 467 -4.66 -10.35 -17.55
N ALA A 468 -3.35 -10.60 -17.50
CA ALA A 468 -2.58 -10.93 -18.70
C ALA A 468 -3.16 -12.12 -19.48
N GLY A 469 -3.90 -13.01 -18.80
CA GLY A 469 -4.65 -14.11 -19.42
C GLY A 469 -5.83 -13.65 -20.28
N ALA A 470 -6.51 -12.56 -19.92
CA ALA A 470 -7.66 -12.02 -20.67
C ALA A 470 -7.25 -11.36 -22.01
N ILE A 471 -5.99 -10.97 -22.17
CA ILE A 471 -5.46 -10.41 -23.43
C ILE A 471 -5.38 -11.49 -24.54
N SER A 472 -5.29 -12.76 -24.15
CA SER A 472 -5.04 -13.87 -25.08
C SER A 472 -6.26 -14.27 -25.93
N SER A 473 -7.49 -13.97 -25.49
CA SER A 473 -8.70 -14.24 -26.28
C SER A 473 -9.03 -13.06 -27.19
N HIS A 474 -8.25 -12.87 -28.25
CA HIS A 474 -8.61 -11.99 -29.37
C HIS A 474 -9.80 -12.59 -30.14
N GLN A 475 -11.00 -12.56 -29.56
CA GLN A 475 -12.20 -12.84 -30.33
C GLN A 475 -12.55 -11.58 -31.13
N ARG A 476 -12.46 -11.66 -32.46
CA ARG A 476 -12.87 -10.61 -33.42
C ARG A 476 -12.05 -9.30 -33.39
N GLY A 477 -10.80 -9.34 -32.91
CA GLY A 477 -9.92 -8.15 -32.93
C GLY A 477 -10.29 -7.05 -31.93
N LEU A 478 -11.08 -7.38 -30.90
CA LEU A 478 -11.33 -6.51 -29.75
C LEU A 478 -10.63 -7.10 -28.51
N LEU A 479 -10.00 -6.21 -27.74
CA LEU A 479 -9.42 -6.49 -26.45
C LEU A 479 -10.53 -6.50 -25.39
N HIS A 480 -10.84 -7.69 -24.87
CA HIS A 480 -11.79 -7.84 -23.78
C HIS A 480 -11.13 -7.54 -22.44
N LEU A 481 -11.53 -6.44 -21.81
CA LEU A 481 -11.11 -6.13 -20.45
C LEU A 481 -12.09 -6.81 -19.49
N GLU A 482 -11.63 -7.90 -18.88
CA GLU A 482 -12.34 -8.59 -17.81
C GLU A 482 -11.49 -8.53 -16.53
N TRP A 483 -12.02 -7.86 -15.51
CA TRP A 483 -11.43 -7.92 -14.17
C TRP A 483 -12.02 -9.10 -13.40
N HIS A 484 -11.13 -9.95 -12.91
CA HIS A 484 -11.46 -10.98 -11.95
C HIS A 484 -10.67 -10.75 -10.66
N TRP A 485 -11.30 -11.06 -9.53
CA TRP A 485 -10.60 -11.11 -8.27
C TRP A 485 -9.60 -12.27 -8.28
N SER A 486 -8.38 -12.03 -7.82
CA SER A 486 -7.25 -12.95 -7.90
C SER A 486 -6.27 -12.77 -6.74
N PHE A 487 -5.26 -13.64 -6.68
CA PHE A 487 -4.14 -13.48 -5.76
C PHE A 487 -3.36 -12.16 -5.95
N LYS A 488 -3.33 -11.60 -7.16
CA LYS A 488 -2.67 -10.31 -7.42
C LYS A 488 -3.30 -9.18 -6.61
N ASP A 489 -4.63 -9.21 -6.46
CA ASP A 489 -5.35 -8.23 -5.65
C ASP A 489 -5.00 -8.39 -4.16
N VAL A 490 -4.82 -9.63 -3.68
CA VAL A 490 -4.36 -9.91 -2.32
C VAL A 490 -2.94 -9.37 -2.10
N ALA A 491 -2.03 -9.62 -3.04
CA ALA A 491 -0.67 -9.07 -3.00
C ALA A 491 -0.67 -7.54 -3.00
N MET A 492 -1.58 -6.89 -3.75
CA MET A 492 -1.76 -5.44 -3.75
C MET A 492 -2.21 -4.94 -2.38
N ILE A 493 -3.24 -5.55 -1.80
CA ILE A 493 -3.73 -5.18 -0.46
C ILE A 493 -2.60 -5.32 0.57
N ALA A 494 -1.85 -6.43 0.54
CA ALA A 494 -0.73 -6.67 1.43
C ALA A 494 0.41 -5.66 1.23
N HIS A 495 0.71 -5.27 -0.02
CA HIS A 495 1.74 -4.28 -0.34
C HIS A 495 1.34 -2.89 0.17
N VAL A 496 0.09 -2.47 -0.05
CA VAL A 496 -0.43 -1.20 0.47
C VAL A 496 -0.45 -1.22 2.01
N ALA A 497 -0.80 -2.34 2.64
CA ALA A 497 -0.77 -2.50 4.09
C ALA A 497 0.66 -2.38 4.66
N LEU A 498 1.64 -3.04 4.03
CA LEU A 498 3.05 -2.96 4.45
C LEU A 498 3.60 -1.54 4.28
N THR A 499 3.22 -0.86 3.19
CA THR A 499 3.60 0.53 2.92
C THR A 499 2.99 1.48 3.95
N GLY A 500 1.71 1.29 4.30
CA GLY A 500 1.01 2.07 5.33
C GLY A 500 1.59 1.86 6.73
N ALA A 501 1.91 0.62 7.09
CA ALA A 501 2.61 0.32 8.34
C ALA A 501 4.03 0.92 8.39
N THR A 502 4.73 0.96 7.25
CA THR A 502 6.03 1.63 7.13
C THR A 502 5.86 3.13 7.37
N TYR A 503 4.87 3.76 6.73
CA TYR A 503 4.54 5.17 6.93
C TYR A 503 4.22 5.49 8.41
N ALA A 504 3.41 4.65 9.06
CA ALA A 504 3.07 4.77 10.48
C ALA A 504 4.31 4.65 11.38
N SER A 505 5.21 3.71 11.10
CA SER A 505 6.47 3.51 11.84
C SER A 505 7.42 4.69 11.72
N LEU A 506 7.53 5.28 10.52
CA LEU A 506 8.40 6.42 10.25
C LEU A 506 7.89 7.69 10.92
N SER A 507 6.59 7.96 10.79
CA SER A 507 5.94 9.14 11.36
C SER A 507 5.86 9.10 12.89
N ARG A 508 5.83 7.92 13.51
CA ARG A 508 5.67 7.68 14.97
C ARG A 508 4.41 8.29 15.59
N LEU A 509 3.45 8.69 14.74
CA LEU A 509 2.20 9.28 15.20
C LEU A 509 1.13 8.24 15.49
N GLY A 510 1.34 6.98 15.05
CA GLY A 510 0.57 5.79 15.43
C GLY A 510 -0.91 5.78 15.07
N ASN A 511 -1.46 6.88 14.59
CA ASN A 511 -2.89 7.07 14.36
C ASN A 511 -3.18 7.96 13.15
N GLU A 512 -2.33 7.90 12.13
CA GLU A 512 -2.64 8.50 10.82
C GLU A 512 -3.74 7.70 10.10
N PRO A 513 -4.42 8.26 9.10
CA PRO A 513 -5.32 7.49 8.25
C PRO A 513 -4.60 6.31 7.59
N LEU A 514 -5.31 5.19 7.42
CA LEU A 514 -4.76 3.97 6.81
C LEU A 514 -4.73 4.09 5.28
N LEU A 515 -3.63 3.67 4.64
CA LEU A 515 -3.50 3.70 3.18
C LEU A 515 -4.45 2.69 2.52
N VAL A 516 -4.57 1.48 3.08
CA VAL A 516 -5.50 0.45 2.60
C VAL A 516 -6.95 0.92 2.73
N ALA A 517 -7.29 1.67 3.78
CA ALA A 517 -8.64 2.24 3.89
C ALA A 517 -8.93 3.22 2.74
N SER A 518 -7.93 4.01 2.32
CA SER A 518 -8.09 4.92 1.18
C SER A 518 -8.19 4.17 -0.14
N PHE A 519 -7.38 3.12 -0.32
CA PHE A 519 -7.51 2.20 -1.46
C PHE A 519 -8.89 1.53 -1.50
N ALA A 520 -9.38 1.04 -0.36
CA ALA A 520 -10.72 0.48 -0.21
C ALA A 520 -11.81 1.50 -0.57
N SER A 521 -11.63 2.78 -0.24
CA SER A 521 -12.58 3.83 -0.61
C SER A 521 -12.65 4.05 -2.12
N GLY A 522 -11.55 3.84 -2.84
CA GLY A 522 -11.54 3.80 -4.30
C GLY A 522 -12.38 2.66 -4.87
N VAL A 523 -12.20 1.45 -4.34
CA VAL A 523 -13.00 0.28 -4.70
C VAL A 523 -14.48 0.50 -4.37
N ALA A 524 -14.78 1.07 -3.20
CA ALA A 524 -16.13 1.42 -2.79
C ALA A 524 -16.76 2.47 -3.72
N ALA A 525 -15.99 3.48 -4.13
CA ALA A 525 -16.45 4.48 -5.09
C ALA A 525 -16.85 3.82 -6.42
N ARG A 526 -16.10 2.80 -6.90
CA ARG A 526 -16.51 2.03 -8.08
C ARG A 526 -17.86 1.35 -7.87
N ILE A 527 -18.04 0.68 -6.74
CA ILE A 527 -19.31 -0.01 -6.43
C ILE A 527 -20.45 1.00 -6.43
N LEU A 528 -20.29 2.13 -5.74
CA LEU A 528 -21.31 3.20 -5.68
C LEU A 528 -21.58 3.81 -7.06
N LEU A 529 -20.57 4.00 -7.90
CA LEU A 529 -20.75 4.47 -9.27
C LEU A 529 -21.57 3.47 -10.09
N LEU A 530 -21.28 2.17 -9.99
CA LEU A 530 -22.06 1.14 -10.68
C LEU A 530 -23.52 1.06 -10.19
N GLU A 531 -23.78 1.39 -8.92
CA GLU A 531 -25.15 1.42 -8.40
C GLU A 531 -25.94 2.68 -8.79
N GLN A 532 -25.26 3.82 -8.91
CA GLN A 532 -25.91 5.11 -9.13
C GLN A 532 -26.00 5.48 -10.61
N LEU A 533 -25.11 4.95 -11.44
CA LEU A 533 -25.13 5.23 -12.87
C LEU A 533 -26.28 4.45 -13.52
N PRO A 534 -27.06 5.10 -14.40
CA PRO A 534 -28.16 4.42 -15.07
C PRO A 534 -27.58 3.23 -15.88
N PRO A 535 -28.32 2.11 -15.97
CA PRO A 535 -27.89 0.94 -16.74
C PRO A 535 -27.51 1.25 -18.19
N SER A 536 -27.96 2.39 -18.74
CA SER A 536 -27.63 2.87 -20.09
C SER A 536 -26.21 3.44 -20.25
N TRP A 537 -25.55 3.89 -19.18
CA TRP A 537 -24.25 4.57 -19.29
C TRP A 537 -23.13 3.64 -19.78
N LEU A 538 -23.15 2.38 -19.36
CA LEU A 538 -22.17 1.36 -19.73
C LEU A 538 -22.33 0.85 -21.18
N PRO A 539 -23.55 0.52 -21.64
CA PRO A 539 -23.85 0.28 -23.05
C PRO A 539 -23.45 1.43 -23.97
N ASP A 540 -23.44 2.68 -23.50
CA ASP A 540 -22.97 3.83 -24.31
C ASP A 540 -21.44 3.93 -24.36
N LEU A 541 -20.73 3.39 -23.36
CA LEU A 541 -19.27 3.43 -23.28
C LEU A 541 -18.62 2.35 -24.17
N ASN A 542 -19.21 1.16 -24.23
CA ASN A 542 -18.67 0.03 -25.01
C ASN A 542 -18.54 0.34 -26.53
N PRO A 543 -19.52 0.96 -27.22
CA PRO A 543 -19.37 1.39 -28.61
C PRO A 543 -18.25 2.41 -28.78
N ARG A 544 -18.08 3.33 -27.83
CA ARG A 544 -17.01 4.33 -27.87
C ARG A 544 -15.63 3.68 -27.70
N LEU A 545 -15.53 2.69 -26.83
CA LEU A 545 -14.28 1.94 -26.61
C LEU A 545 -13.99 0.95 -27.73
N ALA A 546 -15.00 0.45 -28.42
CA ALA A 546 -14.84 -0.41 -29.59
C ALA A 546 -14.05 0.31 -30.70
N HIS A 547 -14.14 1.65 -30.81
CA HIS A 547 -13.30 2.44 -31.72
C HIS A 547 -11.80 2.37 -31.39
N VAL A 548 -11.44 2.04 -30.15
CA VAL A 548 -10.06 1.83 -29.70
C VAL A 548 -9.76 0.34 -29.53
N HIS A 549 -10.56 -0.53 -30.18
CA HIS A 549 -10.47 -1.99 -30.09
C HIS A 549 -10.61 -2.54 -28.66
N VAL A 550 -11.43 -1.91 -27.81
CA VAL A 550 -11.55 -2.27 -26.40
C VAL A 550 -13.01 -2.52 -26.06
N GLN A 551 -13.28 -3.62 -25.36
CA GLN A 551 -14.62 -3.92 -24.85
C GLN A 551 -14.52 -4.35 -23.40
N PHE A 552 -15.35 -3.75 -22.53
CA PHE A 552 -15.46 -4.27 -21.17
C PHE A 552 -16.37 -5.49 -21.16
N ALA A 553 -15.87 -6.60 -20.63
CA ALA A 553 -16.65 -7.81 -20.44
C ALA A 553 -17.23 -7.86 -19.02
N ARG A 554 -18.48 -8.31 -18.91
CA ARG A 554 -19.13 -8.73 -17.64
C ARG A 554 -19.10 -7.69 -16.50
N ILE A 555 -19.16 -6.39 -16.81
CA ILE A 555 -19.14 -5.34 -15.76
C ILE A 555 -20.29 -5.53 -14.75
N ASP A 556 -21.47 -5.92 -15.22
CA ASP A 556 -22.64 -6.07 -14.37
C ASP A 556 -22.50 -7.25 -13.40
N ASP A 557 -21.92 -8.37 -13.86
CA ASP A 557 -21.64 -9.55 -13.03
C ASP A 557 -20.62 -9.24 -11.91
N VAL A 558 -19.71 -8.29 -12.17
CA VAL A 558 -18.63 -7.92 -11.24
C VAL A 558 -19.15 -7.11 -10.06
N GLY A 559 -20.01 -6.13 -10.33
CA GLY A 559 -20.52 -5.15 -9.35
C GLY A 559 -21.78 -5.58 -8.60
N VAL A 560 -22.45 -6.66 -9.03
CA VAL A 560 -23.72 -7.08 -8.43
C VAL A 560 -23.57 -7.39 -6.94
N ARG A 561 -24.51 -6.93 -6.12
CA ARG A 561 -24.59 -7.26 -4.70
C ARG A 561 -26.03 -7.50 -4.27
N SER A 562 -26.21 -8.24 -3.20
CA SER A 562 -27.53 -8.40 -2.58
C SER A 562 -27.97 -7.10 -1.90
N ARG A 563 -29.23 -6.72 -2.10
CA ARG A 563 -29.84 -5.51 -1.53
C ARG A 563 -31.36 -5.60 -1.60
N GLY A 564 -32.04 -5.03 -0.59
CA GLY A 564 -33.50 -4.86 -0.63
C GLY A 564 -34.28 -6.16 -0.69
N GLY A 565 -33.79 -7.22 -0.04
CA GLY A 565 -34.40 -8.56 -0.08
C GLY A 565 -33.96 -9.43 -1.24
N VAL A 566 -33.37 -8.85 -2.29
CA VAL A 566 -32.84 -9.60 -3.45
C VAL A 566 -31.50 -10.25 -3.08
N GLY A 567 -31.44 -11.57 -3.15
CA GLY A 567 -30.23 -12.36 -2.83
C GLY A 567 -29.91 -12.54 -1.34
N SER A 568 -30.71 -11.97 -0.42
CA SER A 568 -30.48 -12.06 1.03
C SER A 568 -31.18 -13.27 1.70
N CYS A 569 -32.12 -13.93 1.00
CA CYS A 569 -32.97 -14.97 1.59
C CYS A 569 -32.21 -16.24 1.98
N ALA A 570 -31.07 -16.52 1.36
CA ALA A 570 -30.19 -17.64 1.69
C ALA A 570 -28.82 -17.40 1.03
N GLY A 571 -27.74 -17.92 1.63
CA GLY A 571 -26.38 -17.72 1.11
C GLY A 571 -25.42 -17.08 2.12
N GLY A 572 -24.12 -17.03 1.78
CA GLY A 572 -23.11 -16.23 2.49
C GLY A 572 -22.11 -17.05 3.32
N LEU A 573 -20.89 -16.50 3.43
CA LEU A 573 -19.76 -17.14 4.11
C LEU A 573 -20.07 -17.48 5.57
N PHE A 574 -20.70 -16.57 6.31
CA PHE A 574 -20.92 -16.74 7.75
C PHE A 574 -21.99 -17.78 8.07
N ARG A 575 -23.08 -17.83 7.28
CA ARG A 575 -24.07 -18.92 7.34
C ARG A 575 -23.44 -20.27 7.03
N TRP A 576 -22.55 -20.31 6.04
CA TRP A 576 -21.82 -21.52 5.69
C TRP A 576 -20.94 -22.03 6.84
N VAL A 577 -20.18 -21.14 7.49
CA VAL A 577 -19.26 -21.53 8.58
C VAL A 577 -19.99 -21.85 9.89
N ALA A 578 -20.97 -21.04 10.28
CA ALA A 578 -21.52 -21.05 11.64
C ALA A 578 -23.02 -21.45 11.71
N GLY A 579 -23.63 -21.78 10.57
CA GLY A 579 -25.06 -22.04 10.45
C GLY A 579 -25.91 -20.76 10.52
N GLU A 580 -27.23 -20.92 10.45
CA GLU A 580 -28.16 -19.81 10.29
C GLU A 580 -28.23 -18.86 11.49
N ARG A 581 -28.29 -19.41 12.71
CA ARG A 581 -28.41 -18.64 13.96
C ARG A 581 -27.14 -17.85 14.28
N HIS A 582 -25.98 -18.50 14.24
CA HIS A 582 -24.72 -17.85 14.61
C HIS A 582 -24.10 -17.06 13.44
N GLY A 583 -24.38 -17.45 12.19
CA GLY A 583 -23.86 -16.76 11.01
C GLY A 583 -24.31 -15.31 10.91
N SER A 584 -25.57 -15.02 11.24
CA SER A 584 -26.10 -13.64 11.24
C SER A 584 -25.45 -12.78 12.33
N LEU A 585 -25.28 -13.32 13.54
CA LEU A 585 -24.58 -12.64 14.64
C LEU A 585 -23.11 -12.39 14.29
N LEU A 586 -22.41 -13.39 13.76
CA LEU A 586 -21.00 -13.26 13.40
C LEU A 586 -20.80 -12.25 12.26
N ALA A 587 -21.70 -12.24 11.27
CA ALA A 587 -21.72 -11.23 10.23
C ALA A 587 -21.96 -9.82 10.82
N LEU A 588 -22.90 -9.66 11.75
CA LEU A 588 -23.17 -8.38 12.41
C LEU A 588 -21.96 -7.87 13.21
N VAL A 589 -21.33 -8.75 14.01
CA VAL A 589 -20.12 -8.41 14.78
C VAL A 589 -18.97 -8.04 13.84
N THR A 590 -18.74 -8.84 12.80
CA THR A 590 -17.69 -8.56 11.81
C THR A 590 -17.94 -7.23 11.11
N LYS A 591 -19.18 -6.96 10.70
CA LYS A 591 -19.60 -5.67 10.13
C LYS A 591 -19.34 -4.52 11.08
N GLY A 592 -19.67 -4.67 12.37
CA GLY A 592 -19.38 -3.69 13.41
C GLY A 592 -17.89 -3.37 13.50
N VAL A 593 -17.03 -4.39 13.56
CA VAL A 593 -15.56 -4.22 13.59
C VAL A 593 -15.04 -3.53 12.31
N LEU A 594 -15.49 -3.99 11.13
CA LEU A 594 -15.08 -3.42 9.85
C LEU A 594 -15.55 -1.98 9.66
N LEU A 595 -16.65 -1.57 10.30
CA LEU A 595 -17.20 -0.21 10.24
C LEU A 595 -16.37 0.81 11.05
N LEU A 596 -15.65 0.36 12.08
CA LEU A 596 -14.84 1.22 12.93
C LEU A 596 -13.77 1.99 12.13
N LEU A 597 -13.10 1.32 11.18
CA LEU A 597 -12.01 1.91 10.41
C LEU A 597 -12.45 2.99 9.41
N PRO A 598 -13.47 2.79 8.54
CA PRO A 598 -13.99 3.85 7.68
C PRO A 598 -14.52 5.04 8.47
N LEU A 599 -15.23 4.81 9.60
CA LEU A 599 -15.73 5.91 10.45
C LEU A 599 -14.58 6.70 11.08
N LEU A 600 -13.56 6.00 11.59
CA LEU A 600 -12.36 6.65 12.11
C LEU A 600 -11.64 7.45 11.01
N ALA A 601 -11.47 6.88 9.81
CA ALA A 601 -10.85 7.57 8.68
C ALA A 601 -11.64 8.83 8.28
N ALA A 602 -12.97 8.74 8.21
CA ALA A 602 -13.84 9.89 7.95
C ALA A 602 -13.65 10.99 9.00
N ALA A 603 -13.67 10.63 10.29
CA ALA A 603 -13.48 11.58 11.39
C ALA A 603 -12.09 12.24 11.36
N GLN A 604 -11.04 11.46 11.08
CA GLN A 604 -9.67 11.97 10.94
C GLN A 604 -9.56 12.99 9.78
N TRP A 605 -10.15 12.67 8.62
CA TRP A 605 -10.14 13.56 7.46
C TRP A 605 -11.00 14.80 7.64
N LEU A 606 -12.16 14.69 8.30
CA LEU A 606 -13.00 15.85 8.66
C LEU A 606 -12.27 16.79 9.61
N ALA A 607 -11.67 16.27 10.68
CA ALA A 607 -10.87 17.08 11.60
C ALA A 607 -9.70 17.77 10.89
N ARG A 608 -9.07 17.10 9.91
CA ARG A 608 -8.02 17.69 9.07
C ARG A 608 -8.55 18.79 8.15
N SER A 609 -9.69 18.54 7.52
CA SER A 609 -10.38 19.48 6.64
C SER A 609 -10.76 20.76 7.38
N GLU A 610 -11.34 20.64 8.57
CA GLU A 610 -11.69 21.78 9.41
C GLU A 610 -10.47 22.64 9.77
N ARG A 611 -9.35 21.99 10.12
CA ARG A 611 -8.08 22.70 10.39
C ARG A 611 -7.54 23.43 9.16
N ASN A 612 -7.64 22.80 7.98
CA ASN A 612 -7.25 23.41 6.72
C ASN A 612 -8.21 24.56 6.33
N ALA A 613 -9.50 24.45 6.66
CA ALA A 613 -10.52 25.46 6.44
C ALA A 613 -10.23 26.75 7.25
N ARG A 614 -9.82 26.61 8.52
CA ARG A 614 -9.37 27.76 9.35
C ARG A 614 -8.15 28.49 8.75
N ARG A 615 -7.45 27.88 7.79
CA ARG A 615 -6.23 28.42 7.14
C ARG A 615 -6.43 28.77 5.67
N LEU A 616 -7.67 28.90 5.19
CA LEU A 616 -7.98 29.16 3.78
C LEU A 616 -7.32 30.43 3.21
N HIS A 617 -6.89 31.36 4.07
CA HIS A 617 -6.14 32.54 3.69
C HIS A 617 -4.74 32.23 3.13
N ARG A 618 -4.14 31.06 3.45
CA ARG A 618 -2.82 30.66 2.95
C ARG A 618 -2.93 30.02 1.57
N ARG A 619 -1.99 30.33 0.68
CA ARG A 619 -1.83 29.64 -0.61
C ARG A 619 -1.70 28.12 -0.37
N GLY A 620 -2.38 27.32 -1.18
CA GLY A 620 -2.40 25.84 -1.07
C GLY A 620 -3.32 25.26 0.01
N ALA A 621 -3.80 26.05 0.98
CA ALA A 621 -4.73 25.54 2.01
C ALA A 621 -6.07 25.06 1.42
N ARG A 622 -6.57 25.76 0.38
CA ARG A 622 -7.79 25.35 -0.36
C ARG A 622 -7.67 23.95 -0.96
N ARG A 623 -6.54 23.64 -1.62
CA ARG A 623 -6.30 22.32 -2.22
C ARG A 623 -6.25 21.22 -1.17
N ARG A 624 -5.55 21.45 -0.06
CA ARG A 624 -5.47 20.50 1.07
C ARG A 624 -6.81 20.30 1.77
N CYS A 625 -7.57 21.38 1.96
CA CYS A 625 -8.93 21.33 2.50
C CYS A 625 -9.84 20.51 1.58
N GLY A 626 -9.83 20.79 0.27
CA GLY A 626 -10.60 20.04 -0.72
C GLY A 626 -10.22 18.56 -0.75
N GLY A 627 -8.93 18.25 -0.74
CA GLY A 627 -8.45 16.86 -0.72
C GLY A 627 -8.84 16.11 0.55
N SER A 628 -8.71 16.75 1.72
CA SER A 628 -9.16 16.16 3.00
C SER A 628 -10.68 15.95 3.02
N LEU A 629 -11.45 16.91 2.52
CA LEU A 629 -12.90 16.79 2.44
C LEU A 629 -13.32 15.66 1.48
N ALA A 630 -12.67 15.54 0.32
CA ALA A 630 -12.93 14.46 -0.62
C ALA A 630 -12.66 13.08 0.01
N LEU A 631 -11.54 12.93 0.73
CA LEU A 631 -11.22 11.69 1.44
C LEU A 631 -12.20 11.38 2.58
N ALA A 632 -12.68 12.40 3.30
CA ALA A 632 -13.75 12.24 4.29
C ALA A 632 -15.05 11.73 3.66
N LEU A 633 -15.48 12.34 2.54
CA LEU A 633 -16.69 11.93 1.81
C LEU A 633 -16.57 10.51 1.26
N LEU A 634 -15.40 10.15 0.72
CA LEU A 634 -15.11 8.79 0.26
C LEU A 634 -15.19 7.76 1.40
N ALA A 635 -14.62 8.08 2.57
CA ALA A 635 -14.70 7.22 3.75
C ALA A 635 -16.13 7.10 4.31
N LEU A 636 -16.92 8.19 4.28
CA LEU A 636 -18.34 8.16 4.62
C LEU A 636 -19.16 7.33 3.62
N GLY A 637 -18.86 7.44 2.33
CA GLY A 637 -19.44 6.60 1.28
C GLY A 637 -19.16 5.12 1.52
N GLN A 638 -17.93 4.77 1.90
CA GLN A 638 -17.55 3.41 2.30
C GLN A 638 -18.32 2.93 3.54
N ALA A 639 -18.49 3.79 4.56
CA ALA A 639 -19.28 3.47 5.75
C ALA A 639 -20.76 3.24 5.41
N GLY A 640 -21.36 4.12 4.59
CA GLY A 640 -22.74 3.99 4.11
C GLY A 640 -22.94 2.73 3.28
N LEU A 641 -21.98 2.42 2.39
CA LEU A 641 -21.98 1.18 1.62
C LEU A 641 -21.99 -0.03 2.57
N LEU A 642 -21.12 -0.06 3.58
CA LEU A 642 -21.03 -1.16 4.55
C LEU A 642 -22.30 -1.32 5.37
N LEU A 643 -22.91 -0.22 5.83
CA LEU A 643 -24.20 -0.24 6.52
C LEU A 643 -25.30 -0.88 5.66
N SER A 644 -25.30 -0.61 4.35
CA SER A 644 -26.25 -1.24 3.41
C SER A 644 -25.84 -2.62 2.90
N PHE A 645 -24.60 -3.05 3.17
CA PHE A 645 -24.04 -4.31 2.68
C PHE A 645 -24.45 -5.48 3.56
N ASP A 646 -24.91 -6.56 2.95
CA ASP A 646 -25.15 -7.82 3.64
C ASP A 646 -23.91 -8.71 3.48
N LEU A 647 -23.17 -8.90 4.57
CA LEU A 647 -21.98 -9.77 4.61
C LEU A 647 -22.37 -11.26 4.47
N ASN A 648 -23.62 -11.58 4.72
CA ASN A 648 -24.15 -12.93 4.79
C ASN A 648 -25.12 -13.22 3.63
N SER A 649 -24.76 -12.73 2.45
CA SER A 649 -25.50 -12.87 1.21
C SER A 649 -24.58 -13.19 0.05
N ILE A 650 -25.16 -13.47 -1.11
CA ILE A 650 -24.41 -13.70 -2.36
C ILE A 650 -24.03 -12.34 -2.95
N ASN A 651 -22.74 -12.13 -3.19
CA ASN A 651 -22.23 -10.89 -3.75
C ASN A 651 -21.25 -11.20 -4.88
N GLY A 652 -21.11 -10.25 -5.80
CA GLY A 652 -20.13 -10.30 -6.88
C GLY A 652 -18.69 -10.18 -6.38
N PRO A 653 -17.71 -10.40 -7.27
CA PRO A 653 -16.30 -10.39 -6.92
C PRO A 653 -15.81 -9.01 -6.45
N LEU A 654 -16.37 -7.91 -6.96
CA LEU A 654 -15.92 -6.56 -6.59
C LEU A 654 -16.28 -6.20 -5.14
N PRO A 655 -17.54 -6.38 -4.68
CA PRO A 655 -17.84 -6.24 -3.26
C PRO A 655 -17.03 -7.19 -2.36
N ASN A 656 -16.76 -8.42 -2.79
CA ASN A 656 -15.94 -9.36 -2.00
C ASN A 656 -14.49 -8.87 -1.87
N LEU A 657 -13.89 -8.38 -2.96
CA LEU A 657 -12.58 -7.71 -2.91
C LEU A 657 -12.61 -6.52 -1.97
N TRP A 658 -13.65 -5.70 -2.02
CA TRP A 658 -13.76 -4.54 -1.14
C TRP A 658 -13.77 -4.94 0.35
N ILE A 659 -14.49 -5.99 0.73
CA ILE A 659 -14.43 -6.56 2.09
C ILE A 659 -13.01 -7.05 2.42
N ALA A 660 -12.31 -7.68 1.48
CA ALA A 660 -10.90 -8.05 1.66
C ALA A 660 -9.99 -6.83 1.87
N CYS A 661 -10.24 -5.70 1.18
CA CYS A 661 -9.53 -4.45 1.45
C CYS A 661 -9.82 -3.93 2.87
N LEU A 662 -11.06 -4.01 3.36
CA LEU A 662 -11.38 -3.62 4.75
C LEU A 662 -10.65 -4.49 5.78
N LEU A 663 -10.55 -5.80 5.54
CA LEU A 663 -9.74 -6.71 6.34
C LEU A 663 -8.24 -6.38 6.22
N GLY A 664 -7.78 -6.02 5.02
CA GLY A 664 -6.44 -5.47 4.79
C GLY A 664 -6.15 -4.23 5.63
N ALA A 665 -7.13 -3.35 5.83
CA ALA A 665 -6.99 -2.18 6.70
C ALA A 665 -6.88 -2.57 8.18
N LEU A 666 -7.58 -3.64 8.62
CA LEU A 666 -7.36 -4.21 9.97
C LEU A 666 -5.93 -4.75 10.11
N PHE A 667 -5.41 -5.44 9.09
CA PHE A 667 -4.03 -5.91 9.09
C PHE A 667 -3.00 -4.77 9.02
N GLU A 668 -3.24 -3.71 8.25
CA GLU A 668 -2.40 -2.49 8.28
C GLU A 668 -2.40 -1.86 9.68
N SER A 669 -3.57 -1.81 10.32
CA SER A 669 -3.70 -1.31 11.70
C SER A 669 -2.90 -2.16 12.68
N LEU A 670 -2.96 -3.50 12.55
CA LEU A 670 -2.14 -4.43 13.33
C LEU A 670 -0.65 -4.22 13.05
N LEU A 671 -0.23 -4.18 11.79
CA LEU A 671 1.16 -4.01 11.37
C LEU A 671 1.74 -2.65 11.84
N SER A 672 0.90 -1.62 11.92
CA SER A 672 1.27 -0.30 12.47
C SER A 672 1.66 -0.36 13.96
N THR A 673 1.30 -1.43 14.69
CA THR A 673 1.71 -1.66 16.09
C THR A 673 3.11 -2.26 16.22
N TYR A 674 3.73 -2.68 15.10
CA TYR A 674 5.07 -3.21 15.06
C TYR A 674 6.06 -2.21 14.47
N ASN A 675 7.35 -2.42 14.74
CA ASN A 675 8.40 -1.80 13.96
C ASN A 675 8.65 -2.64 12.69
N VAL A 676 8.06 -2.23 11.58
CA VAL A 676 8.21 -2.93 10.29
C VAL A 676 9.46 -2.51 9.51
N LEU A 677 10.36 -1.71 10.09
CA LEU A 677 11.56 -1.26 9.38
C LEU A 677 12.63 -2.36 9.27
N GLY A 678 13.53 -2.22 8.30
CA GLY A 678 14.71 -3.07 8.14
C GLY A 678 14.68 -3.96 6.90
N ARG A 679 15.66 -4.87 6.79
CA ARG A 679 15.93 -5.67 5.57
C ARG A 679 14.75 -6.57 5.18
N MET A 680 14.07 -7.15 6.16
CA MET A 680 12.92 -8.04 5.92
C MET A 680 11.76 -7.30 5.23
N ARG A 681 11.59 -5.99 5.51
CA ARG A 681 10.60 -5.16 4.81
C ARG A 681 10.96 -4.91 3.36
N SER A 682 12.22 -4.64 3.06
CA SER A 682 12.67 -4.50 1.66
C SER A 682 12.48 -5.82 0.90
N PHE A 683 12.82 -6.96 1.53
CA PHE A 683 12.65 -8.29 0.92
C PHE A 683 11.18 -8.62 0.65
N LEU A 684 10.31 -8.53 1.66
CA LEU A 684 8.89 -8.83 1.48
C LEU A 684 8.17 -7.81 0.60
N GLY A 685 8.55 -6.53 0.67
CA GLY A 685 8.07 -5.49 -0.24
C GLY A 685 8.42 -5.80 -1.69
N TRP A 686 9.65 -6.28 -1.95
CA TRP A 686 10.08 -6.72 -3.28
C TRP A 686 9.32 -7.98 -3.74
N ILE A 687 9.16 -8.99 -2.89
CA ILE A 687 8.37 -10.19 -3.22
C ILE A 687 6.94 -9.81 -3.61
N LEU A 688 6.28 -9.01 -2.77
CA LEU A 688 4.93 -8.53 -3.04
C LEU A 688 4.88 -7.75 -4.36
N TYR A 689 5.87 -6.89 -4.61
CA TYR A 689 5.97 -6.18 -5.87
C TYR A 689 6.13 -7.11 -7.09
N VAL A 690 6.90 -8.19 -6.99
CA VAL A 690 7.06 -9.18 -8.06
C VAL A 690 5.77 -9.94 -8.32
N LEU A 691 5.02 -10.27 -7.26
CA LEU A 691 3.75 -11.02 -7.35
C LEU A 691 2.59 -10.22 -7.97
N LEU A 692 2.65 -8.88 -7.98
CA LEU A 692 1.71 -8.00 -8.68
C LEU A 692 1.81 -8.18 -10.20
#